data_AF-A0A087DBX3-F1
#
_entry.id   AF-A0A087DBX3-F1
#
_cell.length_a   1.000
_cell.length_b   1.000
_cell.length_c   1.000
_cell.angle_alpha   90.00
_cell.angle_beta   90.00
_cell.angle_gamma   90.00
#
_symmetry.space_group_name_H-M   'P 1'
#
loop_
_entity.id
_entity.type
_entity.pdbx_description
1 polymer ?
#
loop_
_entity_poly.entity_id
_entity_poly.type
_entity_poly.pdbx_seq_one_letter_code
_entity_poly.pdbx_strand_id
1 'polypeptide(L)'
;MFERFTDRARRVIVLAQEEARSLQHNYIGTEHLLLGLIREGEGVAAKALASKGVELDPTRKQVEEMIGKGNAAPNGHIPFTPHAKQVLEFSLREALQLGHSYIGTEHILLGLIREGEGVGTQVLIKMGVDLGELRSATIDMIRGNSGTSGDGKGDLANAGGVADKQNKSGSAILDQFGRNLTQEAAEGKLDPVIGRTNEIERVMVVLSRRTKNNPVLIGEPGVGKTAVVEGLAQKINAGDVPETLKGKQVYSLDLGSMVAGSRYRGDFEERLKKVLKEIKTRGDIVLFIDEIHTIVGAGSADGALGASDMLKPMLARGELQTIGATTTDEYRKYIEKDAALERRFQPIQVHEPTIAETIEILKGLRSRYENHHHVTITDGALQSAAELSSRYIQDRNLPDKAIDLIDEAGARLRIKRLTAPPELKELDEKIAKVAAKKDEAIKAQDFENAAKLRDSQEKLEVDRKAKEDSWREGESDVKMVVDEDVIAEVISSTTGIPVFKLTQAESKKLLNMEAELHKRIIGQDEAVSALSRSIRRTRVGLKDPKRPSGSFIFAGPTGVGKTELAKTLAEFLFDDEDALIRVDMSEFSEKYAASRLFGAPPGYVGYEEGGELTEKVRRKPFSVVLFDEIEKAHPDIFNTLLQVLDDGHLTDGQGRKVDFKNTIIILTTNLGTRDIAKAANTGFNLGANNESSYQRMKDQVSSELKQQFRPEFLNRLDDIIVFKQLTEPQVRQIVDLDVKQLNDRLFDRHMSLELTDAAKDLLAQKGFDPLLGARPLRRVIQRDIEDAISEKILMGDLEDGQRVVVDAEGEGILGEFTFKGEKFEEPAKAEGADAETGEGDKPELVSAQAADDSAPAADTGDAGEQSAE
;
A
#
# COMPACT_ATOMS: atom_id res chain seq x y z
N MET A 1 -5.33 24.65 -18.27
CA MET A 1 -5.18 24.29 -19.71
C MET A 1 -4.08 25.15 -20.35
N PHE A 2 -4.24 26.48 -20.38
CA PHE A 2 -3.26 27.41 -20.96
C PHE A 2 -1.83 27.32 -20.38
N GLU A 3 -1.63 26.77 -19.18
CA GLU A 3 -0.28 26.57 -18.62
C GLU A 3 0.59 25.69 -19.52
N ARG A 4 0.01 24.65 -20.14
CA ARG A 4 0.74 23.72 -21.01
C ARG A 4 1.06 24.29 -22.40
N PHE A 5 0.59 25.49 -22.76
CA PHE A 5 0.90 26.12 -24.04
C PHE A 5 2.28 26.75 -24.00
N THR A 6 3.08 26.56 -25.07
CA THR A 6 4.32 27.33 -25.27
C THR A 6 4.00 28.79 -25.54
N ASP A 7 4.95 29.71 -25.32
CA ASP A 7 4.68 31.14 -25.52
C ASP A 7 4.35 31.51 -26.98
N ARG A 8 4.83 30.71 -27.94
CA ARG A 8 4.41 30.80 -29.35
C ARG A 8 2.96 30.38 -29.53
N ALA A 9 2.54 29.27 -28.92
CA ALA A 9 1.14 28.81 -28.94
C ALA A 9 0.19 29.77 -28.19
N ARG A 10 0.66 30.43 -27.11
CA ARG A 10 -0.07 31.53 -26.45
C ARG A 10 -0.19 32.74 -27.37
N ARG A 11 0.90 33.14 -28.06
CA ARG A 11 0.90 34.24 -29.04
C ARG A 11 -0.08 33.98 -30.19
N VAL A 12 -0.15 32.77 -30.73
CA VAL A 12 -1.14 32.39 -31.77
C VAL A 12 -2.57 32.73 -31.34
N ILE A 13 -2.92 32.49 -30.07
CA ILE A 13 -4.27 32.76 -29.55
C ILE A 13 -4.53 34.26 -29.38
N VAL A 14 -3.54 35.05 -28.96
CA VAL A 14 -3.63 36.52 -28.94
C VAL A 14 -3.81 37.08 -30.36
N LEU A 15 -3.03 36.57 -31.32
CA LEU A 15 -3.16 36.96 -32.73
C LEU A 15 -4.53 36.58 -33.31
N ALA A 16 -5.08 35.41 -32.96
CA ALA A 16 -6.45 35.03 -33.34
C ALA A 16 -7.51 35.99 -32.79
N GLN A 17 -7.34 36.49 -31.55
CA GLN A 17 -8.21 37.50 -30.98
C GLN A 17 -8.07 38.88 -31.66
N GLU A 18 -6.87 39.24 -32.10
CA GLU A 18 -6.65 40.47 -32.90
C GLU A 18 -7.27 40.37 -34.29
N GLU A 19 -7.13 39.24 -34.99
CA GLU A 19 -7.77 39.02 -36.29
C GLU A 19 -9.31 39.02 -36.17
N ALA A 20 -9.87 38.46 -35.09
CA ALA A 20 -11.30 38.55 -34.81
C ALA A 20 -11.77 40.02 -34.64
N ARG A 21 -10.99 40.86 -33.96
CA ARG A 21 -11.27 42.31 -33.87
C ARG A 21 -11.14 43.01 -35.22
N SER A 22 -10.13 42.65 -36.02
CA SER A 22 -9.86 43.21 -37.36
C SER A 22 -11.00 42.89 -38.36
N LEU A 23 -11.53 41.67 -38.30
CA LEU A 23 -12.69 41.22 -39.09
C LEU A 23 -14.05 41.60 -38.46
N GLN A 24 -14.03 42.26 -37.29
CA GLN A 24 -15.20 42.69 -36.53
C GLN A 24 -16.11 41.53 -36.07
N HIS A 25 -15.55 40.32 -35.94
CA HIS A 25 -16.25 39.12 -35.46
C HIS A 25 -16.29 39.06 -33.93
N ASN A 26 -17.48 38.87 -33.37
CA ASN A 26 -17.74 38.83 -31.92
C ASN A 26 -17.46 37.46 -31.26
N TYR A 27 -16.73 36.59 -31.95
CA TYR A 27 -16.30 35.27 -31.48
C TYR A 27 -14.90 34.94 -32.04
N ILE A 28 -14.19 34.00 -31.41
CA ILE A 28 -12.96 33.40 -31.95
C ILE A 28 -13.31 32.01 -32.51
N GLY A 29 -13.27 31.87 -33.83
CA GLY A 29 -13.52 30.62 -34.56
C GLY A 29 -12.24 29.93 -35.04
N THR A 30 -12.37 28.83 -35.78
CA THR A 30 -11.22 28.03 -36.25
C THR A 30 -10.45 28.73 -37.36
N GLU A 31 -11.12 29.55 -38.16
CA GLU A 31 -10.56 30.50 -39.12
C GLU A 31 -9.68 31.57 -38.45
N HIS A 32 -10.04 32.03 -37.25
CA HIS A 32 -9.24 32.98 -36.50
C HIS A 32 -7.98 32.32 -35.91
N LEU A 33 -8.10 31.08 -35.45
CA LEU A 33 -6.94 30.26 -35.04
C LEU A 33 -5.99 30.01 -36.23
N LEU A 34 -6.52 29.74 -37.44
CA LEU A 34 -5.71 29.62 -38.65
C LEU A 34 -4.96 30.91 -38.99
N LEU A 35 -5.65 32.07 -39.01
CA LEU A 35 -4.99 33.36 -39.25
C LEU A 35 -3.93 33.66 -38.18
N GLY A 36 -4.20 33.33 -36.91
CA GLY A 36 -3.23 33.44 -35.81
C GLY A 36 -2.00 32.53 -35.98
N LEU A 37 -2.17 31.31 -36.50
CA LEU A 37 -1.07 30.39 -36.81
C LEU A 37 -0.18 30.93 -37.94
N ILE A 38 -0.77 31.44 -39.01
CA ILE A 38 -0.02 32.03 -40.14
C ILE A 38 0.71 33.29 -39.69
N ARG A 39 0.04 34.15 -38.90
CA ARG A 39 0.57 35.45 -38.45
C ARG A 39 1.66 35.34 -37.37
N GLU A 40 1.80 34.20 -36.68
CA GLU A 40 2.96 33.98 -35.79
C GLU A 40 4.27 33.76 -36.58
N GLY A 41 4.18 33.27 -37.83
CA GLY A 41 5.20 33.36 -38.88
C GLY A 41 6.42 32.44 -38.74
N GLU A 42 6.94 32.25 -37.53
CA GLU A 42 8.19 31.51 -37.30
C GLU A 42 7.99 30.06 -36.82
N GLY A 43 6.81 29.73 -36.29
CA GLY A 43 6.46 28.42 -35.74
C GLY A 43 6.37 27.33 -36.78
N VAL A 44 6.32 26.08 -36.31
CA VAL A 44 6.26 24.89 -37.17
C VAL A 44 4.96 24.88 -37.98
N ALA A 45 3.84 25.33 -37.40
CA ALA A 45 2.59 25.47 -38.14
C ALA A 45 2.66 26.54 -39.25
N ALA A 46 3.23 27.70 -38.98
CA ALA A 46 3.41 28.76 -39.98
C ALA A 46 4.25 28.27 -41.16
N LYS A 47 5.35 27.56 -40.88
CA LYS A 47 6.23 26.95 -41.89
C LYS A 47 5.53 25.84 -42.69
N ALA A 48 4.74 24.99 -42.04
CA ALA A 48 3.98 23.95 -42.72
C ALA A 48 2.93 24.55 -43.68
N LEU A 49 2.18 25.57 -43.22
CA LEU A 49 1.20 26.31 -44.02
C LEU A 49 1.86 27.04 -45.20
N ALA A 50 2.96 27.76 -44.96
CA ALA A 50 3.73 28.42 -46.02
C ALA A 50 4.29 27.42 -47.06
N SER A 51 4.71 26.22 -46.64
CA SER A 51 5.17 25.17 -47.56
C SER A 51 4.07 24.61 -48.48
N LYS A 52 2.80 24.90 -48.18
CA LYS A 52 1.63 24.61 -49.01
C LYS A 52 1.02 25.86 -49.66
N GLY A 53 1.75 26.99 -49.68
CA GLY A 53 1.32 28.24 -50.33
C GLY A 53 0.27 29.05 -49.57
N VAL A 54 0.06 28.76 -48.27
CA VAL A 54 -0.94 29.45 -47.45
C VAL A 54 -0.35 30.73 -46.85
N GLU A 55 -0.59 31.86 -47.51
CA GLU A 55 -0.17 33.19 -47.07
C GLU A 55 -1.27 33.95 -46.33
N LEU A 56 -0.89 34.88 -45.44
CA LEU A 56 -1.80 35.56 -44.52
C LEU A 56 -2.89 36.39 -45.23
N ASP A 57 -2.51 37.23 -46.20
CA ASP A 57 -3.46 38.15 -46.84
C ASP A 57 -4.43 37.45 -47.83
N PRO A 58 -3.99 36.44 -48.63
CA PRO A 58 -4.91 35.56 -49.33
C PRO A 58 -5.86 34.80 -48.39
N THR A 59 -5.35 34.25 -47.28
CA THR A 59 -6.19 33.54 -46.29
C THR A 59 -7.23 34.49 -45.67
N ARG A 60 -6.81 35.72 -45.27
CA ARG A 60 -7.73 36.71 -44.69
C ARG A 60 -8.83 37.08 -45.68
N LYS A 61 -8.51 37.32 -46.96
CA LYS A 61 -9.52 37.54 -48.00
C LYS A 61 -10.46 36.36 -48.16
N GLN A 62 -9.95 35.12 -48.13
CA GLN A 62 -10.82 33.95 -48.25
C GLN A 62 -11.77 33.78 -47.05
N VAL A 63 -11.34 34.17 -45.84
CA VAL A 63 -12.20 34.27 -44.64
C VAL A 63 -13.25 35.37 -44.80
N GLU A 64 -12.85 36.57 -45.26
CA GLU A 64 -13.76 37.70 -45.54
C GLU A 64 -14.83 37.33 -46.59
N GLU A 65 -14.49 36.53 -47.61
CA GLU A 65 -15.45 36.02 -48.60
C GLU A 65 -16.39 34.92 -48.06
N MET A 66 -16.01 34.23 -46.97
CA MET A 66 -16.80 33.12 -46.42
C MET A 66 -17.71 33.50 -45.27
N ILE A 67 -17.31 34.47 -44.45
CA ILE A 67 -18.07 34.92 -43.26
C ILE A 67 -18.56 36.36 -43.43
N GLY A 68 -17.89 37.17 -44.28
CA GLY A 68 -18.09 38.61 -44.37
C GLY A 68 -17.18 39.39 -43.41
N LYS A 69 -17.65 40.57 -43.01
CA LYS A 69 -17.14 41.32 -41.84
C LYS A 69 -18.32 41.61 -40.93
N GLY A 70 -18.07 41.63 -39.62
CA GLY A 70 -19.09 42.01 -38.65
C GLY A 70 -19.44 43.50 -38.72
N ASN A 71 -20.61 43.87 -38.20
CA ASN A 71 -21.12 45.26 -38.28
C ASN A 71 -20.45 46.25 -37.30
N ALA A 72 -19.71 45.76 -36.29
CA ALA A 72 -19.04 46.59 -35.29
C ALA A 72 -17.89 45.84 -34.61
N ALA A 73 -16.83 46.56 -34.21
CA ALA A 73 -15.72 45.96 -33.46
C ALA A 73 -16.19 45.50 -32.06
N PRO A 74 -15.83 44.29 -31.59
CA PRO A 74 -16.27 43.79 -30.28
C PRO A 74 -15.55 44.48 -29.12
N ASN A 75 -16.31 45.12 -28.23
CA ASN A 75 -15.80 45.64 -26.96
C ASN A 75 -15.75 44.53 -25.90
N GLY A 76 -14.62 44.40 -25.20
CA GLY A 76 -14.43 43.45 -24.10
C GLY A 76 -13.82 42.11 -24.50
N HIS A 77 -14.22 41.06 -23.80
CA HIS A 77 -13.74 39.67 -23.97
C HIS A 77 -14.49 38.96 -25.10
N ILE A 78 -13.74 38.29 -25.99
CA ILE A 78 -14.29 37.60 -27.17
C ILE A 78 -14.28 36.09 -26.90
N PRO A 79 -15.43 35.39 -26.86
CA PRO A 79 -15.49 33.96 -26.55
C PRO A 79 -15.10 33.07 -27.74
N PHE A 80 -14.53 31.90 -27.45
CA PHE A 80 -14.30 30.84 -28.44
C PHE A 80 -15.59 30.11 -28.81
N THR A 81 -15.77 29.79 -30.09
CA THR A 81 -16.83 28.89 -30.57
C THR A 81 -16.61 27.44 -30.11
N PRO A 82 -17.64 26.56 -30.13
CA PRO A 82 -17.46 25.14 -29.81
C PRO A 82 -16.37 24.46 -30.65
N HIS A 83 -16.35 24.69 -31.96
CA HIS A 83 -15.33 24.16 -32.87
C HIS A 83 -13.92 24.68 -32.50
N ALA A 84 -13.77 25.98 -32.18
CA ALA A 84 -12.49 26.52 -31.74
C ALA A 84 -12.00 25.93 -30.41
N LYS A 85 -12.91 25.60 -29.48
CA LYS A 85 -12.56 24.85 -28.25
C LYS A 85 -12.13 23.41 -28.57
N GLN A 86 -12.84 22.72 -29.46
CA GLN A 86 -12.50 21.37 -29.91
C GLN A 86 -11.12 21.31 -30.57
N VAL A 87 -10.74 22.31 -31.40
CA VAL A 87 -9.38 22.42 -31.95
C VAL A 87 -8.31 22.46 -30.85
N LEU A 88 -8.54 23.20 -29.77
CA LEU A 88 -7.62 23.26 -28.63
C LEU A 88 -7.59 21.93 -27.85
N GLU A 89 -8.72 21.25 -27.67
CA GLU A 89 -8.77 19.90 -27.07
C GLU A 89 -8.07 18.84 -27.92
N PHE A 90 -8.25 18.87 -29.25
CA PHE A 90 -7.52 17.99 -30.17
C PHE A 90 -6.03 18.32 -30.18
N SER A 91 -5.62 19.59 -30.03
CA SER A 91 -4.20 19.95 -29.89
C SER A 91 -3.53 19.30 -28.67
N LEU A 92 -4.24 19.21 -27.55
CA LEU A 92 -3.75 18.47 -26.37
C LEU A 92 -3.63 16.97 -26.64
N ARG A 93 -4.57 16.37 -27.37
CA ARG A 93 -4.52 14.95 -27.74
C ARG A 93 -3.37 14.65 -28.71
N GLU A 94 -3.17 15.48 -29.72
CA GLU A 94 -2.04 15.36 -30.68
C GLU A 94 -0.69 15.52 -29.97
N ALA A 95 -0.56 16.49 -29.06
CA ALA A 95 0.65 16.66 -28.24
C ALA A 95 0.99 15.38 -27.45
N LEU A 96 0.00 14.83 -26.74
CA LEU A 96 0.17 13.59 -25.95
C LEU A 96 0.46 12.37 -26.84
N GLN A 97 -0.15 12.27 -28.02
CA GLN A 97 0.13 11.20 -28.99
C GLN A 97 1.53 11.30 -29.61
N LEU A 98 2.15 12.48 -29.60
CA LEU A 98 3.55 12.71 -30.00
C LEU A 98 4.53 12.62 -28.82
N GLY A 99 4.06 12.34 -27.59
CA GLY A 99 4.87 12.28 -26.38
C GLY A 99 5.26 13.66 -25.81
N HIS A 100 4.70 14.74 -26.33
CA HIS A 100 5.00 16.11 -25.89
C HIS A 100 4.15 16.50 -24.67
N SER A 101 4.81 16.97 -23.61
CA SER A 101 4.16 17.49 -22.39
C SER A 101 3.54 18.89 -22.58
N TYR A 102 3.83 19.55 -23.70
CA TYR A 102 3.43 20.91 -24.04
C TYR A 102 2.62 21.00 -25.34
N ILE A 103 1.84 22.07 -25.49
CA ILE A 103 1.10 22.42 -26.70
C ILE A 103 1.86 23.52 -27.44
N GLY A 104 2.43 23.19 -28.60
CA GLY A 104 3.04 24.15 -29.51
C GLY A 104 2.16 24.46 -30.72
N THR A 105 2.68 25.26 -31.65
CA THR A 105 1.94 25.79 -32.82
C THR A 105 1.41 24.67 -33.72
N GLU A 106 2.26 23.69 -33.97
CA GLU A 106 2.07 22.45 -34.69
C GLU A 106 0.92 21.60 -34.14
N HIS A 107 0.77 21.52 -32.81
CA HIS A 107 -0.33 20.78 -32.20
C HIS A 107 -1.67 21.48 -32.44
N ILE A 108 -1.71 22.82 -32.45
CA ILE A 108 -2.93 23.58 -32.78
C ILE A 108 -3.29 23.36 -34.27
N LEU A 109 -2.32 23.34 -35.18
CA LEU A 109 -2.57 23.02 -36.60
C LEU A 109 -3.06 21.58 -36.81
N LEU A 110 -2.45 20.60 -36.14
CA LEU A 110 -2.93 19.21 -36.16
C LEU A 110 -4.33 19.08 -35.57
N GLY A 111 -4.65 19.86 -34.54
CA GLY A 111 -6.00 19.98 -33.97
C GLY A 111 -7.02 20.59 -34.93
N LEU A 112 -6.63 21.61 -35.70
CA LEU A 112 -7.45 22.24 -36.75
C LEU A 112 -7.82 21.22 -37.84
N ILE A 113 -6.80 20.52 -38.36
CA ILE A 113 -6.97 19.49 -39.40
C ILE A 113 -7.83 18.32 -38.90
N ARG A 114 -7.73 17.97 -37.62
CA ARG A 114 -8.48 16.87 -37.00
C ARG A 114 -9.92 17.21 -36.62
N GLU A 115 -10.21 18.48 -36.36
CA GLU A 115 -11.58 18.97 -36.15
C GLU A 115 -12.37 18.93 -37.47
N GLY A 116 -11.73 19.26 -38.59
CA GLY A 116 -12.20 18.91 -39.94
C GLY A 116 -13.36 19.74 -40.50
N GLU A 117 -14.37 20.03 -39.69
CA GLU A 117 -15.64 20.62 -40.14
C GLU A 117 -15.65 22.16 -40.11
N GLY A 118 -14.88 22.79 -39.21
CA GLY A 118 -14.87 24.22 -38.98
C GLY A 118 -14.31 25.07 -40.13
N VAL A 119 -14.67 26.36 -40.13
CA VAL A 119 -14.42 27.27 -41.26
C VAL A 119 -12.93 27.42 -41.61
N GLY A 120 -12.02 27.38 -40.63
CA GLY A 120 -10.57 27.40 -40.90
C GLY A 120 -10.13 26.25 -41.80
N THR A 121 -10.69 25.05 -41.61
CA THR A 121 -10.38 23.88 -42.45
C THR A 121 -11.04 24.00 -43.83
N GLN A 122 -12.25 24.54 -43.90
CA GLN A 122 -12.91 24.83 -45.19
C GLN A 122 -12.15 25.88 -46.03
N VAL A 123 -11.52 26.87 -45.38
CA VAL A 123 -10.66 27.87 -46.04
C VAL A 123 -9.42 27.21 -46.65
N LEU A 124 -8.75 26.31 -45.92
CA LEU A 124 -7.62 25.53 -46.46
C LEU A 124 -8.03 24.70 -47.68
N ILE A 125 -9.18 24.03 -47.63
CA ILE A 125 -9.73 23.27 -48.77
C ILE A 125 -9.98 24.18 -49.97
N LYS A 126 -10.58 25.37 -49.77
CA LYS A 126 -10.80 26.35 -50.86
C LYS A 126 -9.49 26.88 -51.46
N MET A 127 -8.44 27.03 -50.65
CA MET A 127 -7.10 27.40 -51.09
C MET A 127 -6.36 26.26 -51.81
N GLY A 128 -6.99 25.10 -52.01
CA GLY A 128 -6.43 23.96 -52.73
C GLY A 128 -5.45 23.11 -51.91
N VAL A 129 -5.46 23.24 -50.58
CA VAL A 129 -4.53 22.54 -49.68
C VAL A 129 -5.08 21.16 -49.33
N ASP A 130 -4.36 20.10 -49.70
CA ASP A 130 -4.66 18.77 -49.19
C ASP A 130 -4.30 18.65 -47.70
N LEU A 131 -5.29 18.26 -46.90
CA LEU A 131 -5.18 18.19 -45.44
C LEU A 131 -4.32 17.00 -44.97
N GLY A 132 -4.28 15.91 -45.73
CA GLY A 132 -3.45 14.74 -45.46
C GLY A 132 -1.97 15.03 -45.72
N GLU A 133 -1.66 15.71 -46.83
CA GLU A 133 -0.31 16.22 -47.11
C GLU A 133 0.12 17.28 -46.11
N LEU A 134 -0.75 18.24 -45.73
CA LEU A 134 -0.44 19.26 -44.73
C LEU A 134 -0.17 18.63 -43.35
N ARG A 135 -0.98 17.65 -42.94
CA ARG A 135 -0.75 16.87 -41.71
C ARG A 135 0.59 16.13 -41.76
N SER A 136 0.89 15.47 -42.88
CA SER A 136 2.14 14.73 -43.06
C SER A 136 3.36 15.67 -43.01
N ALA A 137 3.33 16.77 -43.76
CA ALA A 137 4.37 17.80 -43.74
C ALA A 137 4.57 18.42 -42.35
N THR A 138 3.49 18.64 -41.59
CA THR A 138 3.59 19.13 -40.20
C THR A 138 4.29 18.10 -39.30
N ILE A 139 3.94 16.82 -39.41
CA ILE A 139 4.57 15.73 -38.62
C ILE A 139 6.05 15.54 -39.00
N ASP A 140 6.40 15.64 -40.29
CA ASP A 140 7.79 15.51 -40.71
C ASP A 140 8.63 16.75 -40.36
N MET A 141 8.04 17.95 -40.33
CA MET A 141 8.68 19.13 -39.74
C MET A 141 8.88 18.99 -38.23
N ILE A 142 7.92 18.41 -37.49
CA ILE A 142 8.11 18.07 -36.06
C ILE A 142 9.32 17.13 -35.90
N ARG A 143 9.37 16.05 -36.67
CA ARG A 143 10.48 15.06 -36.62
C ARG A 143 11.82 15.69 -36.97
N GLY A 144 11.88 16.52 -38.02
CA GLY A 144 13.10 17.26 -38.38
C GLY A 144 13.54 18.23 -37.28
N ASN A 145 12.60 18.94 -36.65
CA ASN A 145 12.91 19.93 -35.61
C ASN A 145 13.18 19.29 -34.23
N SER A 146 12.74 18.05 -33.98
CA SER A 146 13.17 17.25 -32.82
C SER A 146 14.64 16.81 -32.91
N GLY A 147 15.29 17.00 -34.07
CA GLY A 147 16.72 16.76 -34.26
C GLY A 147 17.64 17.92 -33.87
N THR A 148 17.13 19.11 -33.49
CA THR A 148 17.95 20.31 -33.29
C THR A 148 17.67 21.06 -31.98
N SER A 149 18.28 20.58 -30.91
CA SER A 149 18.77 21.42 -29.81
C SER A 149 20.28 21.22 -29.65
N GLY A 150 21.01 21.54 -30.73
CA GLY A 150 22.46 21.40 -30.86
C GLY A 150 22.88 21.54 -32.33
N ASP A 151 23.79 22.48 -32.61
CA ASP A 151 24.46 22.76 -33.89
C ASP A 151 23.60 22.74 -35.18
N GLY A 152 23.15 23.93 -35.59
CA GLY A 152 22.78 24.16 -36.99
C GLY A 152 24.01 24.12 -37.91
N LYS A 153 23.88 23.50 -39.08
CA LYS A 153 24.98 23.37 -40.05
C LYS A 153 24.54 23.80 -41.45
N GLY A 154 25.00 24.97 -41.88
CA GLY A 154 24.93 25.47 -43.25
C GLY A 154 26.33 25.74 -43.77
N ASP A 155 26.59 25.48 -45.05
CA ASP A 155 27.94 25.49 -45.61
C ASP A 155 28.60 26.88 -45.68
N LEU A 156 29.92 26.88 -45.47
CA LEU A 156 30.85 27.74 -46.19
C LEU A 156 32.27 27.15 -46.12
N ALA A 157 33.04 27.32 -47.19
CA ALA A 157 34.32 26.61 -47.39
C ALA A 157 35.55 27.41 -46.94
N ASN A 158 36.64 26.69 -46.69
CA ASN A 158 38.04 27.15 -46.68
C ASN A 158 38.41 28.33 -45.75
N ALA A 159 38.66 28.03 -44.48
CA ALA A 159 39.72 28.66 -43.70
C ALA A 159 40.38 27.61 -42.78
N GLY A 160 41.70 27.71 -42.57
CA GLY A 160 42.47 26.69 -41.84
C GLY A 160 42.50 26.91 -40.33
N GLY A 161 42.55 25.81 -39.57
CA GLY A 161 42.77 25.81 -38.12
C GLY A 161 42.82 24.38 -37.57
N VAL A 162 44.00 23.93 -37.13
CA VAL A 162 44.20 22.57 -36.58
C VAL A 162 44.08 22.63 -35.06
N ALA A 163 42.96 22.16 -34.53
CA ALA A 163 42.71 21.91 -33.10
C ALA A 163 41.68 20.78 -32.93
N ASP A 164 41.72 20.07 -31.81
CA ASP A 164 41.13 18.74 -31.64
C ASP A 164 39.64 18.57 -31.96
N LYS A 165 39.34 17.49 -32.70
CA LYS A 165 38.04 16.80 -32.71
C LYS A 165 38.24 15.29 -32.68
N GLN A 166 38.53 14.76 -31.49
CA GLN A 166 38.30 13.35 -31.15
C GLN A 166 37.13 13.25 -30.15
N ASN A 167 36.58 12.04 -29.99
CA ASN A 167 35.51 11.70 -29.02
C ASN A 167 34.10 12.32 -29.23
N LYS A 168 33.67 12.51 -30.48
CA LYS A 168 32.21 12.56 -30.82
C LYS A 168 31.86 11.68 -32.01
N SER A 169 31.75 10.38 -31.75
CA SER A 169 31.11 9.38 -32.63
C SER A 169 30.07 8.61 -31.79
N GLY A 170 28.80 9.00 -31.89
CA GLY A 170 27.69 8.38 -31.16
C GLY A 170 27.46 6.92 -31.55
N SER A 171 26.89 6.13 -30.64
CA SER A 171 26.85 4.67 -30.70
C SER A 171 25.46 4.18 -31.10
N ALA A 172 25.04 4.51 -32.33
CA ALA A 172 23.64 4.54 -32.74
C ALA A 172 22.83 3.21 -32.62
N ILE A 173 23.47 2.07 -32.31
CA ILE A 173 22.76 0.80 -32.00
C ILE A 173 22.81 0.53 -30.48
N LEU A 174 23.96 0.72 -29.83
CA LEU A 174 24.07 0.71 -28.36
C LEU A 174 23.13 1.71 -27.67
N ASP A 175 23.06 2.94 -28.18
CA ASP A 175 22.21 4.01 -27.67
C ASP A 175 20.70 3.75 -27.97
N GLN A 176 20.37 2.72 -28.78
CA GLN A 176 19.00 2.27 -29.06
C GLN A 176 18.52 1.17 -28.10
N PHE A 177 19.43 0.31 -27.63
CA PHE A 177 19.11 -0.88 -26.81
C PHE A 177 19.67 -0.81 -25.38
N GLY A 178 20.20 0.34 -24.98
CA GLY A 178 20.85 0.55 -23.69
C GLY A 178 20.94 2.02 -23.30
N ARG A 179 21.46 2.27 -22.09
CA ARG A 179 21.63 3.62 -21.51
C ARG A 179 23.09 3.86 -21.13
N ASN A 180 23.64 5.02 -21.50
CA ASN A 180 25.00 5.41 -21.10
C ASN A 180 24.96 6.07 -19.72
N LEU A 181 25.22 5.28 -18.67
CA LEU A 181 25.25 5.75 -17.29
C LEU A 181 26.36 6.80 -17.07
N THR A 182 27.47 6.74 -17.81
CA THR A 182 28.53 7.78 -17.71
C THR A 182 28.08 9.12 -18.31
N GLN A 183 27.23 9.11 -19.33
CA GLN A 183 26.58 10.33 -19.82
C GLN A 183 25.49 10.83 -18.86
N GLU A 184 24.66 9.93 -18.31
CA GLU A 184 23.66 10.31 -17.30
C GLU A 184 24.31 10.88 -16.02
N ALA A 185 25.52 10.42 -15.66
CA ALA A 185 26.34 11.03 -14.61
C ALA A 185 26.82 12.45 -14.98
N ALA A 186 27.26 12.66 -16.23
CA ALA A 186 27.68 13.98 -16.73
C ALA A 186 26.52 14.98 -16.83
N GLU A 187 25.31 14.49 -17.08
CA GLU A 187 24.07 15.27 -17.11
C GLU A 187 23.41 15.44 -15.72
N GLY A 188 24.00 14.91 -14.66
CA GLY A 188 23.49 15.02 -13.28
C GLY A 188 22.21 14.21 -12.99
N LYS A 189 21.88 13.24 -13.86
CA LYS A 189 20.64 12.45 -13.81
C LYS A 189 20.69 11.29 -12.82
N LEU A 190 21.83 10.62 -12.65
CA LEU A 190 21.98 9.51 -11.70
C LEU A 190 21.79 9.95 -10.24
N ASP A 191 21.36 9.03 -9.38
CA ASP A 191 21.13 9.29 -7.95
C ASP A 191 22.44 9.36 -7.13
N PRO A 192 22.50 10.15 -6.04
CA PRO A 192 23.70 10.25 -5.20
C PRO A 192 23.99 8.92 -4.49
N VAL A 193 25.14 8.31 -4.77
CA VAL A 193 25.48 6.98 -4.25
C VAL A 193 26.17 7.06 -2.89
N ILE A 194 25.51 6.51 -1.87
CA ILE A 194 25.88 6.62 -0.46
C ILE A 194 26.17 5.22 0.10
N GLY A 195 27.13 5.11 1.04
CA GLY A 195 27.52 3.86 1.72
C GLY A 195 28.35 2.85 0.89
N ARG A 196 28.22 2.81 -0.44
CA ARG A 196 28.77 1.75 -1.31
C ARG A 196 30.25 1.87 -1.71
N THR A 197 31.06 2.63 -0.97
CA THR A 197 32.46 2.93 -1.34
C THR A 197 33.30 1.66 -1.53
N ASN A 198 33.15 0.68 -0.63
CA ASN A 198 33.94 -0.56 -0.63
C ASN A 198 33.61 -1.45 -1.84
N GLU A 199 32.33 -1.55 -2.22
CA GLU A 199 31.86 -2.33 -3.36
C GLU A 199 32.28 -1.68 -4.68
N ILE A 200 32.20 -0.34 -4.79
CA ILE A 200 32.66 0.40 -5.97
C ILE A 200 34.18 0.24 -6.13
N GLU A 201 34.96 0.36 -5.05
CA GLU A 201 36.41 0.10 -5.10
C GLU A 201 36.70 -1.36 -5.51
N ARG A 202 35.94 -2.32 -4.96
CA ARG A 202 36.09 -3.73 -5.35
C ARG A 202 35.78 -3.96 -6.82
N VAL A 203 34.77 -3.30 -7.38
CA VAL A 203 34.44 -3.32 -8.81
C VAL A 203 35.59 -2.73 -9.64
N MET A 204 36.15 -1.59 -9.27
CA MET A 204 37.32 -0.98 -9.96
C MET A 204 38.55 -1.90 -9.94
N VAL A 205 38.84 -2.51 -8.78
CA VAL A 205 39.94 -3.47 -8.60
C VAL A 205 39.75 -4.71 -9.46
N VAL A 206 38.52 -5.19 -9.64
CA VAL A 206 38.23 -6.35 -10.50
C VAL A 206 38.33 -5.98 -11.99
N LEU A 207 37.69 -4.90 -12.43
CA LEU A 207 37.72 -4.46 -13.83
C LEU A 207 39.14 -4.18 -14.34
N SER A 208 40.04 -3.75 -13.45
CA SER A 208 41.45 -3.47 -13.76
C SER A 208 42.36 -4.71 -13.78
N ARG A 209 41.83 -5.93 -13.57
CA ARG A 209 42.62 -7.17 -13.66
C ARG A 209 42.91 -7.56 -15.11
N ARG A 210 44.00 -8.30 -15.32
CA ARG A 210 44.31 -8.94 -16.60
C ARG A 210 43.49 -10.21 -16.87
N THR A 211 42.98 -10.87 -15.84
CA THR A 211 42.16 -12.10 -15.90
C THR A 211 41.15 -12.11 -14.74
N LYS A 212 40.01 -12.81 -14.91
CA LYS A 212 38.81 -12.68 -14.04
C LYS A 212 38.45 -11.20 -13.79
N ASN A 213 38.33 -10.43 -14.89
CA ASN A 213 38.14 -8.98 -14.91
C ASN A 213 36.68 -8.54 -15.09
N ASN A 214 35.74 -9.43 -14.85
CA ASN A 214 34.30 -9.19 -14.94
C ASN A 214 33.70 -9.35 -13.54
N PRO A 215 33.33 -8.28 -12.83
CA PRO A 215 32.67 -8.42 -11.53
C PRO A 215 31.21 -8.90 -11.69
N VAL A 216 30.73 -9.68 -10.73
CA VAL A 216 29.29 -9.94 -10.55
C VAL A 216 28.89 -9.50 -9.14
N LEU A 217 27.94 -8.58 -9.09
CA LEU A 217 27.30 -8.10 -7.87
C LEU A 217 26.24 -9.12 -7.45
N ILE A 218 26.47 -9.76 -6.31
CA ILE A 218 25.61 -10.80 -5.74
C ILE A 218 24.99 -10.27 -4.45
N GLY A 219 23.68 -10.31 -4.37
CA GLY A 219 22.91 -9.91 -3.20
C GLY A 219 21.43 -9.96 -3.53
N GLU A 220 20.58 -9.83 -2.52
CA GLU A 220 19.14 -9.98 -2.71
C GLU A 220 18.53 -8.84 -3.56
N PRO A 221 17.26 -8.93 -3.99
CA PRO A 221 16.57 -7.81 -4.60
C PRO A 221 16.56 -6.57 -3.67
N GLY A 222 16.38 -5.38 -4.24
CA GLY A 222 16.25 -4.15 -3.47
C GLY A 222 17.53 -3.58 -2.84
N VAL A 223 18.60 -4.37 -2.61
CA VAL A 223 19.81 -3.89 -1.88
C VAL A 223 20.65 -2.81 -2.61
N GLY A 224 20.23 -2.32 -3.77
CA GLY A 224 20.92 -1.26 -4.51
C GLY A 224 22.15 -1.74 -5.31
N LYS A 225 22.08 -2.93 -5.93
CA LYS A 225 23.15 -3.45 -6.82
C LYS A 225 23.45 -2.47 -7.98
N THR A 226 22.41 -1.90 -8.59
CA THR A 226 22.52 -0.91 -9.67
C THR A 226 23.22 0.39 -9.22
N ALA A 227 22.98 0.85 -7.98
CA ALA A 227 23.63 2.03 -7.42
C ALA A 227 25.17 1.87 -7.31
N VAL A 228 25.69 0.65 -7.11
CA VAL A 228 27.15 0.40 -7.16
C VAL A 228 27.72 0.69 -8.56
N VAL A 229 26.94 0.45 -9.62
CA VAL A 229 27.33 0.67 -11.01
C VAL A 229 27.17 2.14 -11.41
N GLU A 230 26.13 2.81 -10.92
CA GLU A 230 25.96 4.26 -11.06
C GLU A 230 27.08 5.03 -10.34
N GLY A 231 27.48 4.59 -9.14
CA GLY A 231 28.60 5.17 -8.39
C GLY A 231 29.95 5.00 -9.09
N LEU A 232 30.14 3.88 -9.80
CA LEU A 232 31.28 3.70 -10.72
C LEU A 232 31.21 4.70 -11.88
N ALA A 233 30.04 4.88 -12.51
CA ALA A 233 29.87 5.82 -13.62
C ALA A 233 30.12 7.28 -13.19
N GLN A 234 29.68 7.66 -11.99
CA GLN A 234 29.98 8.95 -11.37
C GLN A 234 31.47 9.14 -11.11
N LYS A 235 32.18 8.16 -10.54
CA LYS A 235 33.64 8.21 -10.37
C LYS A 235 34.39 8.33 -11.69
N ILE A 236 33.98 7.58 -12.72
CA ILE A 236 34.59 7.67 -14.07
C ILE A 236 34.43 9.08 -14.65
N ASN A 237 33.24 9.68 -14.53
CA ASN A 237 32.98 11.05 -14.98
C ASN A 237 33.78 12.10 -14.18
N ALA A 238 33.89 11.92 -12.85
CA ALA A 238 34.72 12.77 -11.99
C ALA A 238 36.23 12.59 -12.19
N GLY A 239 36.66 11.52 -12.89
CA GLY A 239 38.07 11.15 -13.06
C GLY A 239 38.71 10.49 -11.84
N ASP A 240 37.93 10.14 -10.81
CA ASP A 240 38.34 9.47 -9.58
C ASP A 240 38.42 7.94 -9.77
N VAL A 241 39.22 7.54 -10.77
CA VAL A 241 39.42 6.14 -11.18
C VAL A 241 40.86 5.88 -11.63
N PRO A 242 41.36 4.63 -11.54
CA PRO A 242 42.64 4.24 -12.13
C PRO A 242 42.72 4.53 -13.63
N GLU A 243 43.93 4.75 -14.17
CA GLU A 243 44.14 5.05 -15.60
C GLU A 243 43.55 4.00 -16.55
N THR A 244 43.47 2.73 -16.12
CA THR A 244 42.82 1.62 -16.84
C THR A 244 41.32 1.81 -17.08
N LEU A 245 40.66 2.66 -16.29
CA LEU A 245 39.23 2.96 -16.34
C LEU A 245 38.94 4.41 -16.74
N LYS A 246 39.95 5.27 -16.81
CA LYS A 246 39.81 6.69 -17.17
C LYS A 246 39.34 6.83 -18.62
N GLY A 247 38.26 7.57 -18.84
CA GLY A 247 37.65 7.74 -20.16
C GLY A 247 36.87 6.52 -20.69
N LYS A 248 36.66 5.46 -19.88
CA LYS A 248 35.70 4.40 -20.20
C LYS A 248 34.26 4.95 -20.20
N GLN A 249 33.33 4.19 -20.78
CA GLN A 249 31.90 4.49 -20.78
C GLN A 249 31.11 3.30 -20.23
N VAL A 250 30.27 3.50 -19.22
CA VAL A 250 29.45 2.44 -18.63
C VAL A 250 28.08 2.43 -19.31
N TYR A 251 27.76 1.34 -20.00
CA TYR A 251 26.49 1.15 -20.72
C TYR A 251 25.65 0.07 -20.06
N SER A 252 24.44 0.39 -19.60
CA SER A 252 23.43 -0.59 -19.19
C SER A 252 22.70 -1.14 -20.41
N LEU A 253 22.50 -2.46 -20.49
CA LEU A 253 21.80 -3.13 -21.61
C LEU A 253 20.38 -3.57 -21.19
N ASP A 254 19.36 -3.09 -21.89
CA ASP A 254 17.97 -3.50 -21.67
C ASP A 254 17.62 -4.69 -22.58
N LEU A 255 17.69 -5.90 -22.03
CA LEU A 255 17.34 -7.15 -22.72
C LEU A 255 15.87 -7.20 -23.15
N GLY A 256 14.97 -6.55 -22.39
CA GLY A 256 13.56 -6.42 -22.73
C GLY A 256 13.37 -5.61 -24.01
N SER A 257 14.08 -4.50 -24.16
CA SER A 257 14.10 -3.70 -25.41
C SER A 257 14.60 -4.49 -26.62
N MET A 258 15.56 -5.41 -26.42
CA MET A 258 16.11 -6.24 -27.51
C MET A 258 15.13 -7.32 -27.96
N VAL A 259 14.32 -7.86 -27.05
CA VAL A 259 13.23 -8.82 -27.35
C VAL A 259 12.01 -8.10 -27.92
N ALA A 260 11.70 -6.89 -27.45
CA ALA A 260 10.56 -6.10 -27.92
C ALA A 260 10.60 -5.89 -29.45
N GLY A 261 9.48 -6.17 -30.11
CA GLY A 261 9.40 -6.08 -31.57
C GLY A 261 10.32 -7.04 -32.34
N SER A 262 10.85 -8.10 -31.72
CA SER A 262 11.29 -9.30 -32.45
C SER A 262 10.08 -10.20 -32.73
N ARG A 263 10.06 -10.88 -33.87
CA ARG A 263 9.05 -11.93 -34.17
C ARG A 263 9.66 -13.32 -34.17
N TYR A 264 10.96 -13.42 -34.46
CA TYR A 264 11.70 -14.66 -34.53
C TYR A 264 12.92 -14.61 -33.61
N ARG A 265 13.26 -15.76 -33.00
CA ARG A 265 14.39 -15.88 -32.05
C ARG A 265 15.72 -15.40 -32.64
N GLY A 266 15.91 -15.58 -33.95
CA GLY A 266 17.08 -15.08 -34.69
C GLY A 266 17.19 -13.55 -34.77
N ASP A 267 16.08 -12.81 -34.70
CA ASP A 267 16.11 -11.33 -34.73
C ASP A 267 16.83 -10.79 -33.48
N PHE A 268 16.55 -11.39 -32.31
CA PHE A 268 17.20 -11.06 -31.04
C PHE A 268 18.70 -11.40 -31.07
N GLU A 269 19.06 -12.59 -31.55
CA GLU A 269 20.45 -12.98 -31.75
C GLU A 269 21.20 -12.01 -32.68
N GLU A 270 20.58 -11.58 -33.78
CA GLU A 270 21.22 -10.64 -34.71
C GLU A 270 21.39 -9.24 -34.09
N ARG A 271 20.41 -8.76 -33.30
CA ARG A 271 20.52 -7.50 -32.53
C ARG A 271 21.66 -7.56 -31.52
N LEU A 272 21.71 -8.61 -30.70
CA LEU A 272 22.76 -8.80 -29.70
C LEU A 272 24.15 -8.92 -30.36
N LYS A 273 24.25 -9.65 -31.48
CA LYS A 273 25.49 -9.79 -32.26
C LYS A 273 25.97 -8.48 -32.88
N LYS A 274 25.05 -7.55 -33.23
CA LYS A 274 25.40 -6.17 -33.65
C LYS A 274 25.97 -5.37 -32.49
N VAL A 275 25.29 -5.34 -31.34
CA VAL A 275 25.73 -4.64 -30.13
C VAL A 275 27.09 -5.15 -29.65
N LEU A 276 27.28 -6.48 -29.53
CA LEU A 276 28.56 -7.07 -29.12
C LEU A 276 29.70 -6.76 -30.09
N LYS A 277 29.41 -6.68 -31.41
CA LYS A 277 30.40 -6.27 -32.41
C LYS A 277 30.79 -4.79 -32.23
N GLU A 278 29.83 -3.92 -31.96
CA GLU A 278 30.07 -2.49 -31.72
C GLU A 278 30.94 -2.27 -30.47
N ILE A 279 30.58 -2.90 -29.34
CA ILE A 279 31.37 -2.89 -28.09
C ILE A 279 32.83 -3.31 -28.37
N LYS A 280 33.04 -4.40 -29.11
CA LYS A 280 34.37 -4.91 -29.46
C LYS A 280 35.16 -3.96 -30.36
N THR A 281 34.51 -3.25 -31.28
CA THR A 281 35.18 -2.27 -32.15
C THR A 281 35.53 -0.99 -31.40
N ARG A 282 34.74 -0.59 -30.41
CA ARG A 282 34.95 0.61 -29.58
C ARG A 282 36.00 0.42 -28.48
N GLY A 283 35.91 -0.63 -27.67
CA GLY A 283 36.89 -0.96 -26.62
C GLY A 283 36.94 -0.03 -25.39
N ASP A 284 36.30 1.15 -25.45
CA ASP A 284 36.12 2.07 -24.31
C ASP A 284 34.91 1.71 -23.43
N ILE A 285 34.05 0.80 -23.87
CA ILE A 285 32.82 0.43 -23.17
C ILE A 285 33.07 -0.62 -22.08
N VAL A 286 32.43 -0.41 -20.92
CA VAL A 286 32.14 -1.43 -19.90
C VAL A 286 30.63 -1.70 -19.93
N LEU A 287 30.25 -2.95 -20.17
CA LEU A 287 28.84 -3.34 -20.28
C LEU A 287 28.29 -3.71 -18.91
N PHE A 288 27.22 -3.07 -18.47
CA PHE A 288 26.40 -3.52 -17.34
C PHE A 288 25.23 -4.35 -17.85
N ILE A 289 25.02 -5.50 -17.20
CA ILE A 289 23.89 -6.39 -17.43
C ILE A 289 23.26 -6.67 -16.07
N ASP A 290 22.11 -6.04 -15.80
CA ASP A 290 21.27 -6.46 -14.68
C ASP A 290 20.62 -7.81 -14.99
N GLU A 291 20.26 -8.55 -13.95
CA GLU A 291 19.76 -9.93 -14.04
C GLU A 291 20.56 -10.82 -15.01
N ILE A 292 21.90 -10.80 -14.93
CA ILE A 292 22.80 -11.47 -15.89
C ILE A 292 22.55 -12.99 -16.01
N HIS A 293 21.90 -13.59 -15.01
CA HIS A 293 21.43 -14.97 -15.04
C HIS A 293 20.41 -15.23 -16.18
N THR A 294 19.64 -14.24 -16.65
CA THR A 294 18.65 -14.41 -17.73
C THR A 294 19.30 -14.87 -19.03
N ILE A 295 20.46 -14.28 -19.37
CA ILE A 295 21.28 -14.64 -20.53
C ILE A 295 21.88 -16.05 -20.42
N VAL A 296 22.12 -16.51 -19.19
CA VAL A 296 22.84 -17.75 -18.88
C VAL A 296 21.90 -18.94 -18.68
N GLY A 297 20.83 -18.75 -17.90
CA GLY A 297 19.92 -19.78 -17.43
C GLY A 297 18.87 -20.25 -18.43
N ALA A 298 18.67 -19.51 -19.53
CA ALA A 298 17.75 -19.83 -20.61
C ALA A 298 17.91 -21.27 -21.16
N GLY A 299 19.12 -21.83 -21.13
CA GLY A 299 19.40 -23.19 -21.61
C GLY A 299 18.94 -24.33 -20.69
N SER A 300 18.34 -24.06 -19.52
CA SER A 300 18.04 -25.09 -18.50
C SER A 300 16.61 -25.65 -18.53
N ALA A 301 15.68 -25.04 -19.26
CA ALA A 301 14.31 -25.52 -19.46
C ALA A 301 13.78 -25.07 -20.84
N ASP A 302 13.02 -25.93 -21.52
CA ASP A 302 12.33 -25.66 -22.80
C ASP A 302 13.12 -24.97 -23.94
N GLY A 303 14.42 -25.30 -24.03
CA GLY A 303 15.13 -25.28 -25.32
C GLY A 303 15.38 -23.89 -25.92
N ALA A 304 15.56 -22.85 -25.09
CA ALA A 304 16.14 -21.60 -25.54
C ALA A 304 17.67 -21.74 -25.68
N LEU A 305 18.17 -21.69 -26.91
CA LEU A 305 19.61 -21.57 -27.17
C LEU A 305 20.12 -20.23 -26.61
N GLY A 306 21.24 -20.28 -25.90
CA GLY A 306 21.67 -19.21 -25.02
C GLY A 306 22.52 -18.14 -25.72
N ALA A 307 22.15 -16.88 -25.53
CA ALA A 307 23.03 -15.74 -25.78
C ALA A 307 24.35 -15.83 -24.97
N SER A 308 24.37 -16.61 -23.89
CA SER A 308 25.59 -17.01 -23.16
C SER A 308 26.67 -17.62 -24.06
N ASP A 309 26.33 -18.38 -25.10
CA ASP A 309 27.33 -18.98 -26.01
C ASP A 309 27.93 -17.96 -27.00
N MET A 310 27.30 -16.79 -27.17
CA MET A 310 27.91 -15.63 -27.83
C MET A 310 28.84 -14.84 -26.89
N LEU A 311 28.50 -14.77 -25.60
CA LEU A 311 29.31 -14.06 -24.59
C LEU A 311 30.56 -14.86 -24.18
N LYS A 312 30.44 -16.18 -23.94
CA LYS A 312 31.52 -17.05 -23.45
C LYS A 312 32.85 -16.86 -24.21
N PRO A 313 32.90 -16.82 -25.55
CA PRO A 313 34.16 -16.61 -26.28
C PRO A 313 34.76 -15.21 -26.11
N MET A 314 33.92 -14.16 -25.96
CA MET A 314 34.39 -12.78 -25.82
C MET A 314 34.90 -12.51 -24.40
N LEU A 315 34.15 -12.95 -23.38
CA LEU A 315 34.58 -12.97 -21.98
C LEU A 315 35.86 -13.78 -21.81
N ALA A 316 36.02 -14.89 -22.54
CA ALA A 316 37.22 -15.73 -22.47
C ALA A 316 38.47 -15.15 -23.15
N ARG A 317 38.31 -14.22 -24.10
CA ARG A 317 39.43 -13.48 -24.70
C ARG A 317 39.69 -12.13 -24.04
N GLY A 318 38.85 -11.71 -23.09
CA GLY A 318 38.92 -10.36 -22.50
C GLY A 318 38.50 -9.25 -23.47
N GLU A 319 37.82 -9.59 -24.57
CA GLU A 319 37.33 -8.65 -25.59
C GLU A 319 36.06 -7.90 -25.15
N LEU A 320 35.47 -8.32 -24.04
CA LEU A 320 34.29 -7.76 -23.42
C LEU A 320 34.59 -7.61 -21.92
N GLN A 321 34.41 -6.40 -21.39
CA GLN A 321 34.38 -6.13 -19.96
C GLN A 321 32.91 -6.01 -19.54
N THR A 322 32.48 -6.87 -18.62
CA THR A 322 31.09 -6.92 -18.15
C THR A 322 30.99 -6.83 -16.64
N ILE A 323 30.10 -5.98 -16.15
CA ILE A 323 29.56 -5.99 -14.78
C ILE A 323 28.22 -6.72 -14.85
N GLY A 324 28.05 -7.79 -14.08
CA GLY A 324 26.76 -8.46 -13.91
C GLY A 324 26.11 -8.14 -12.56
N ALA A 325 24.79 -8.17 -12.48
CA ALA A 325 24.05 -8.25 -11.21
C ALA A 325 23.08 -9.44 -11.21
N THR A 326 22.88 -10.07 -10.06
CA THR A 326 22.05 -11.28 -9.88
C THR A 326 21.74 -11.52 -8.38
N THR A 327 20.86 -12.44 -8.02
CA THR A 327 20.67 -12.91 -6.62
C THR A 327 21.64 -14.03 -6.24
N THR A 328 21.74 -14.30 -4.94
CA THR A 328 22.64 -15.33 -4.39
C THR A 328 22.33 -16.73 -4.95
N ASP A 329 21.06 -17.07 -5.14
CA ASP A 329 20.65 -18.40 -5.60
C ASP A 329 20.65 -18.55 -7.12
N GLU A 330 20.38 -17.49 -7.88
CA GLU A 330 20.63 -17.47 -9.33
C GLU A 330 22.10 -17.72 -9.66
N TYR A 331 23.02 -17.07 -8.94
CA TYR A 331 24.46 -17.25 -9.14
C TYR A 331 24.84 -18.73 -8.95
N ARG A 332 24.43 -19.34 -7.83
CA ARG A 332 24.62 -20.76 -7.53
C ARG A 332 23.98 -21.68 -8.56
N LYS A 333 22.79 -21.32 -9.06
CA LYS A 333 21.99 -22.15 -9.97
C LYS A 333 22.52 -22.14 -11.41
N TYR A 334 23.00 -21.00 -11.90
CA TYR A 334 23.29 -20.76 -13.31
C TYR A 334 24.74 -20.39 -13.63
N ILE A 335 25.46 -19.68 -12.75
CA ILE A 335 26.81 -19.16 -13.04
C ILE A 335 27.90 -20.04 -12.43
N GLU A 336 27.74 -20.42 -11.16
CA GLU A 336 28.72 -21.23 -10.42
C GLU A 336 28.86 -22.66 -10.99
N LYS A 337 27.79 -23.20 -11.59
CA LYS A 337 27.80 -24.51 -12.26
C LYS A 337 28.43 -24.48 -13.67
N ASP A 338 28.50 -23.32 -14.33
CA ASP A 338 29.15 -23.20 -15.63
C ASP A 338 30.64 -22.87 -15.44
N ALA A 339 31.47 -23.91 -15.50
CA ALA A 339 32.92 -23.81 -15.35
C ALA A 339 33.62 -23.01 -16.47
N ALA A 340 32.92 -22.53 -17.51
CA ALA A 340 33.45 -21.52 -18.43
C ALA A 340 33.19 -20.10 -17.92
N LEU A 341 32.05 -19.84 -17.27
CA LEU A 341 31.65 -18.53 -16.73
C LEU A 341 32.24 -18.25 -15.34
N GLU A 342 32.22 -19.22 -14.43
CA GLU A 342 32.86 -19.17 -13.10
C GLU A 342 34.35 -18.79 -13.20
N ARG A 343 35.02 -19.19 -14.29
CA ARG A 343 36.42 -18.85 -14.59
C ARG A 343 36.63 -17.47 -15.22
N ARG A 344 35.60 -16.66 -15.42
CA ARG A 344 35.66 -15.30 -16.03
C ARG A 344 35.07 -14.23 -15.14
N PHE A 345 34.03 -14.57 -14.40
CA PHE A 345 33.43 -13.71 -13.39
C PHE A 345 34.18 -13.79 -12.06
N GLN A 346 34.05 -12.73 -11.28
CA GLN A 346 34.51 -12.62 -9.90
C GLN A 346 33.32 -12.17 -9.04
N PRO A 347 32.84 -12.99 -8.10
CA PRO A 347 31.77 -12.58 -7.19
C PRO A 347 32.24 -11.42 -6.30
N ILE A 348 31.33 -10.48 -6.08
CA ILE A 348 31.39 -9.38 -5.11
C ILE A 348 30.04 -9.41 -4.37
N GLN A 349 30.07 -9.64 -3.05
CA GLN A 349 28.86 -9.60 -2.25
C GLN A 349 28.42 -8.15 -2.02
N VAL A 350 27.15 -7.86 -2.24
CA VAL A 350 26.48 -6.61 -1.88
C VAL A 350 25.52 -6.94 -0.74
N HIS A 351 25.79 -6.39 0.43
CA HIS A 351 24.98 -6.63 1.63
C HIS A 351 23.83 -5.63 1.72
N GLU A 352 22.72 -6.02 2.35
CA GLU A 352 21.69 -5.07 2.80
C GLU A 352 22.34 -4.01 3.72
N PRO A 353 22.10 -2.70 3.50
CA PRO A 353 22.66 -1.65 4.34
C PRO A 353 22.00 -1.65 5.73
N THR A 354 22.70 -1.12 6.72
CA THR A 354 22.12 -0.88 8.04
C THR A 354 21.01 0.18 8.00
N ILE A 355 20.19 0.24 9.05
CA ILE A 355 19.17 1.30 9.22
C ILE A 355 19.82 2.69 9.18
N ALA A 356 21.00 2.87 9.80
CA ALA A 356 21.73 4.14 9.79
C ALA A 356 22.19 4.54 8.38
N GLU A 357 22.79 3.62 7.62
CA GLU A 357 23.17 3.87 6.21
C GLU A 357 21.95 4.13 5.33
N THR A 358 20.83 3.45 5.60
CA THR A 358 19.55 3.68 4.91
C THR A 358 19.03 5.09 5.15
N ILE A 359 19.10 5.60 6.39
CA ILE A 359 18.68 6.99 6.70
C ILE A 359 19.54 8.01 5.93
N GLU A 360 20.85 7.79 5.79
CA GLU A 360 21.70 8.67 4.97
C GLU A 360 21.40 8.55 3.46
N ILE A 361 21.11 7.35 2.95
CA ILE A 361 20.62 7.15 1.56
C ILE A 361 19.32 7.93 1.34
N LEU A 362 18.35 7.82 2.25
CA LEU A 362 17.07 8.53 2.18
C LEU A 362 17.25 10.05 2.25
N LYS A 363 18.18 10.57 3.07
CA LYS A 363 18.54 12.00 3.10
C LYS A 363 19.12 12.48 1.76
N GLY A 364 19.94 11.67 1.10
CA GLY A 364 20.48 11.99 -0.24
C GLY A 364 19.38 12.06 -1.31
N LEU A 365 18.44 11.11 -1.28
CA LEU A 365 17.33 11.02 -2.23
C LEU A 365 16.20 12.02 -1.97
N ARG A 366 16.02 12.48 -0.72
CA ARG A 366 14.95 13.41 -0.28
C ARG A 366 14.65 14.51 -1.28
N SER A 367 15.67 15.27 -1.69
CA SER A 367 15.51 16.43 -2.58
C SER A 367 14.89 16.09 -3.94
N ARG A 368 15.03 14.84 -4.42
CA ARG A 368 14.40 14.37 -5.66
C ARG A 368 12.93 14.03 -5.45
N TYR A 369 12.60 13.33 -4.36
CA TYR A 369 11.21 13.01 -4.02
C TYR A 369 10.38 14.24 -3.63
N GLU A 370 10.95 15.19 -2.87
CA GLU A 370 10.33 16.48 -2.55
C GLU A 370 9.99 17.26 -3.83
N ASN A 371 10.94 17.38 -4.77
CA ASN A 371 10.70 18.04 -6.06
C ASN A 371 9.73 17.27 -6.97
N HIS A 372 9.80 15.93 -6.98
CA HIS A 372 8.94 15.09 -7.83
C HIS A 372 7.47 15.17 -7.43
N HIS A 373 7.16 15.13 -6.13
CA HIS A 373 5.79 15.11 -5.59
C HIS A 373 5.25 16.46 -5.13
N HIS A 374 6.13 17.45 -4.94
CA HIS A 374 5.84 18.76 -4.37
C HIS A 374 5.39 18.70 -2.89
N VAL A 375 6.07 17.84 -2.12
CA VAL A 375 5.94 17.69 -0.65
C VAL A 375 7.24 18.10 0.03
N THR A 376 7.20 18.36 1.34
CA THR A 376 8.38 18.40 2.21
C THR A 376 8.43 17.11 3.05
N ILE A 377 9.60 16.50 3.22
CA ILE A 377 9.74 15.24 3.99
C ILE A 377 10.52 15.54 5.27
N THR A 378 10.01 15.18 6.45
CA THR A 378 10.73 15.42 7.71
C THR A 378 11.85 14.42 7.94
N ASP A 379 12.88 14.81 8.68
CA ASP A 379 13.97 13.90 9.09
C ASP A 379 13.43 12.71 9.91
N GLY A 380 12.41 12.94 10.73
CA GLY A 380 11.68 11.91 11.47
C GLY A 380 10.95 10.93 10.55
N ALA A 381 10.39 11.38 9.43
CA ALA A 381 9.79 10.50 8.42
C ALA A 381 10.85 9.61 7.74
N LEU A 382 12.05 10.13 7.45
CA LEU A 382 13.15 9.32 6.91
C LEU A 382 13.60 8.24 7.90
N GLN A 383 13.73 8.58 9.19
CA GLN A 383 14.03 7.62 10.26
C GLN A 383 12.91 6.58 10.40
N SER A 384 11.66 7.01 10.43
CA SER A 384 10.49 6.14 10.54
C SER A 384 10.36 5.20 9.34
N ALA A 385 10.62 5.67 8.12
CA ALA A 385 10.60 4.82 6.93
C ALA A 385 11.66 3.71 7.01
N ALA A 386 12.87 4.01 7.48
CA ALA A 386 13.92 3.00 7.66
C ALA A 386 13.62 2.01 8.81
N GLU A 387 13.24 2.51 9.99
CA GLU A 387 12.97 1.67 11.17
C GLU A 387 11.69 0.82 11.00
N LEU A 388 10.60 1.43 10.55
CA LEU A 388 9.31 0.74 10.43
C LEU A 388 9.30 -0.21 9.22
N SER A 389 9.91 0.11 8.07
CA SER A 389 10.05 -0.89 7.00
C SER A 389 10.94 -2.06 7.43
N SER A 390 12.02 -1.82 8.19
CA SER A 390 12.87 -2.89 8.75
C SER A 390 12.12 -3.79 9.75
N ARG A 391 11.09 -3.26 10.44
CA ARG A 391 10.29 -3.99 11.43
C ARG A 391 9.05 -4.69 10.85
N TYR A 392 8.31 -4.04 9.97
CA TYR A 392 6.98 -4.48 9.51
C TYR A 392 6.98 -5.11 8.10
N ILE A 393 7.98 -4.82 7.25
CA ILE A 393 8.08 -5.35 5.88
C ILE A 393 9.30 -6.29 5.82
N GLN A 394 9.06 -7.60 5.86
CA GLN A 394 10.10 -8.64 6.00
C GLN A 394 10.40 -9.43 4.71
N ASP A 395 9.58 -9.27 3.69
CA ASP A 395 9.69 -9.91 2.36
C ASP A 395 10.59 -9.14 1.39
N ARG A 396 10.94 -7.89 1.73
CA ARG A 396 11.86 -7.00 0.99
C ARG A 396 13.04 -6.57 1.85
N ASN A 397 14.12 -6.10 1.22
CA ASN A 397 15.34 -5.65 1.88
C ASN A 397 15.49 -4.11 1.79
N LEU A 398 16.26 -3.52 2.71
CA LEU A 398 16.68 -2.13 2.65
C LEU A 398 17.68 -1.91 1.48
N PRO A 399 17.80 -0.68 0.93
CA PRO A 399 17.03 0.51 1.25
C PRO A 399 15.68 0.58 0.50
N ASP A 400 15.49 -0.25 -0.52
CA ASP A 400 14.32 -0.33 -1.42
C ASP A 400 12.97 -0.19 -0.71
N LYS A 401 12.65 -1.06 0.26
CA LYS A 401 11.38 -0.98 1.01
C LYS A 401 11.18 0.29 1.84
N ALA A 402 12.23 1.05 2.14
CA ALA A 402 12.14 2.33 2.84
C ALA A 402 11.99 3.51 1.86
N ILE A 403 12.58 3.39 0.65
CA ILE A 403 12.41 4.34 -0.46
C ILE A 403 10.96 4.32 -0.94
N ASP A 404 10.38 3.13 -1.15
CA ASP A 404 8.99 2.96 -1.58
C ASP A 404 7.98 3.64 -0.63
N LEU A 405 8.18 3.56 0.69
CA LEU A 405 7.30 4.22 1.66
C LEU A 405 7.35 5.75 1.56
N ILE A 406 8.52 6.32 1.26
CA ILE A 406 8.69 7.75 1.03
C ILE A 406 8.03 8.18 -0.29
N ASP A 407 8.15 7.37 -1.34
CA ASP A 407 7.51 7.63 -2.64
C ASP A 407 5.98 7.50 -2.55
N GLU A 408 5.47 6.44 -1.91
CA GLU A 408 4.03 6.23 -1.68
C GLU A 408 3.44 7.32 -0.78
N ALA A 409 4.12 7.74 0.29
CA ALA A 409 3.68 8.85 1.13
C ALA A 409 3.61 10.18 0.35
N GLY A 410 4.64 10.49 -0.44
CA GLY A 410 4.68 11.66 -1.30
C GLY A 410 3.54 11.65 -2.33
N ALA A 411 3.33 10.52 -3.01
CA ALA A 411 2.23 10.31 -3.95
C ALA A 411 0.85 10.43 -3.27
N ARG A 412 0.68 9.84 -2.07
CA ARG A 412 -0.57 9.86 -1.30
C ARG A 412 -0.97 11.28 -0.91
N LEU A 413 -0.05 12.10 -0.40
CA LEU A 413 -0.32 13.51 -0.10
C LEU A 413 -0.64 14.32 -1.36
N ARG A 414 0.12 14.10 -2.45
CA ARG A 414 -0.12 14.74 -3.74
C ARG A 414 -1.51 14.41 -4.31
N ILE A 415 -1.95 13.15 -4.19
CA ILE A 415 -3.30 12.71 -4.59
C ILE A 415 -4.36 13.29 -3.66
N LYS A 416 -4.15 13.29 -2.33
CA LYS A 416 -5.06 13.94 -1.36
C LYS A 416 -5.27 15.42 -1.69
N ARG A 417 -4.23 16.16 -2.12
CA ARG A 417 -4.34 17.58 -2.53
C ARG A 417 -4.98 17.78 -3.92
N LEU A 418 -4.68 16.93 -4.90
CA LEU A 418 -5.25 17.02 -6.26
C LEU A 418 -6.70 16.52 -6.37
N THR A 419 -7.19 15.81 -5.35
CA THR A 419 -8.58 15.35 -5.26
C THR A 419 -9.45 16.45 -4.66
N ALA A 420 -10.60 16.73 -5.29
CA ALA A 420 -11.57 17.67 -4.74
C ALA A 420 -12.05 17.21 -3.33
N PRO A 421 -12.06 18.11 -2.32
CA PRO A 421 -12.55 17.81 -0.97
C PRO A 421 -13.97 17.21 -0.96
N PRO A 422 -14.32 16.40 0.07
CA PRO A 422 -15.65 15.80 0.17
C PRO A 422 -16.78 16.85 0.15
N GLU A 423 -16.55 18.04 0.73
CA GLU A 423 -17.50 19.15 0.68
C GLU A 423 -17.86 19.61 -0.74
N LEU A 424 -16.89 19.63 -1.67
CA LEU A 424 -17.18 19.97 -3.08
C LEU A 424 -18.03 18.89 -3.74
N LYS A 425 -17.79 17.61 -3.43
CA LYS A 425 -18.60 16.49 -3.93
C LYS A 425 -20.02 16.54 -3.37
N GLU A 426 -20.18 16.88 -2.09
CA GLU A 426 -21.49 17.11 -1.49
C GLU A 426 -22.24 18.27 -2.16
N LEU A 427 -21.55 19.37 -2.50
CA LEU A 427 -22.14 20.49 -3.22
C LEU A 427 -22.52 20.11 -4.66
N ASP A 428 -21.66 19.37 -5.37
CA ASP A 428 -22.00 18.80 -6.69
C ASP A 428 -23.25 17.90 -6.62
N GLU A 429 -23.37 17.04 -5.61
CA GLU A 429 -24.58 16.23 -5.37
C GLU A 429 -25.82 17.09 -5.04
N LYS A 430 -25.68 18.11 -4.19
CA LYS A 430 -26.78 19.01 -3.82
C LYS A 430 -27.27 19.79 -5.05
N ILE A 431 -26.36 20.28 -5.89
CA ILE A 431 -26.67 20.94 -7.17
C ILE A 431 -27.37 19.99 -8.12
N ALA A 432 -26.88 18.76 -8.31
CA ALA A 432 -27.53 17.77 -9.15
C ALA A 432 -28.96 17.43 -8.68
N LYS A 433 -29.16 17.25 -7.37
CA LYS A 433 -30.47 16.98 -6.75
C LYS A 433 -31.44 18.17 -6.90
N VAL A 434 -30.96 19.41 -6.82
CA VAL A 434 -31.79 20.62 -7.04
C VAL A 434 -32.09 20.81 -8.54
N ALA A 435 -31.12 20.59 -9.42
CA ALA A 435 -31.31 20.70 -10.87
C ALA A 435 -32.35 19.69 -11.39
N ALA A 436 -32.31 18.43 -10.93
CA ALA A 436 -33.32 17.43 -11.28
C ALA A 436 -34.74 17.85 -10.86
N LYS A 437 -34.91 18.30 -9.61
CA LYS A 437 -36.20 18.81 -9.10
C LYS A 437 -36.70 20.04 -9.86
N LYS A 438 -35.79 20.94 -10.25
CA LYS A 438 -36.10 22.13 -11.07
C LYS A 438 -36.65 21.71 -12.43
N ASP A 439 -36.02 20.73 -13.07
CA ASP A 439 -36.44 20.22 -14.39
C ASP A 439 -37.76 19.43 -14.31
N GLU A 440 -38.04 18.77 -13.17
CA GLU A 440 -39.36 18.20 -12.88
C GLU A 440 -40.44 19.28 -12.69
N ALA A 441 -40.18 20.33 -11.92
CA ALA A 441 -41.10 21.46 -11.74
C ALA A 441 -41.42 22.16 -13.09
N ILE A 442 -40.40 22.32 -13.96
CA ILE A 442 -40.59 22.85 -15.32
C ILE A 442 -41.49 21.93 -16.17
N LYS A 443 -41.29 20.60 -16.12
CA LYS A 443 -42.17 19.63 -16.81
C LYS A 443 -43.60 19.65 -16.28
N ALA A 444 -43.78 19.88 -14.97
CA ALA A 444 -45.07 20.01 -14.30
C ALA A 444 -45.74 21.39 -14.50
N GLN A 445 -45.07 22.34 -15.17
CA GLN A 445 -45.49 23.74 -15.33
C GLN A 445 -45.62 24.52 -14.01
N ASP A 446 -44.97 24.06 -12.95
CA ASP A 446 -44.86 24.75 -11.65
C ASP A 446 -43.72 25.78 -11.68
N PHE A 447 -43.98 26.90 -12.38
CA PHE A 447 -42.99 27.94 -12.63
C PHE A 447 -42.53 28.68 -11.36
N GLU A 448 -43.37 28.78 -10.33
CA GLU A 448 -43.00 29.47 -9.07
C GLU A 448 -42.00 28.62 -8.27
N ASN A 449 -42.22 27.31 -8.22
CA ASN A 449 -41.34 26.36 -7.53
C ASN A 449 -40.04 26.13 -8.33
N ALA A 450 -40.13 26.08 -9.67
CA ALA A 450 -38.95 26.08 -10.54
C ALA A 450 -38.07 27.33 -10.34
N ALA A 451 -38.67 28.51 -10.12
CA ALA A 451 -37.91 29.73 -9.79
C ALA A 451 -37.18 29.60 -8.44
N LYS A 452 -37.88 29.16 -7.38
CA LYS A 452 -37.27 28.91 -6.05
C LYS A 452 -36.11 27.90 -6.12
N LEU A 453 -36.26 26.85 -6.93
CA LEU A 453 -35.22 25.84 -7.14
C LEU A 453 -34.04 26.36 -7.97
N ARG A 454 -34.28 27.21 -8.98
CA ARG A 454 -33.21 27.93 -9.70
C ARG A 454 -32.40 28.83 -8.76
N ASP A 455 -33.07 29.63 -7.94
CA ASP A 455 -32.41 30.58 -7.03
C ASP A 455 -31.64 29.86 -5.90
N SER A 456 -32.06 28.63 -5.57
CA SER A 456 -31.32 27.71 -4.70
C SER A 456 -30.09 27.09 -5.40
N GLN A 457 -30.24 26.69 -6.67
CA GLN A 457 -29.14 26.19 -7.49
C GLN A 457 -28.04 27.26 -7.66
N GLU A 458 -28.41 28.50 -7.97
CA GLU A 458 -27.47 29.62 -8.16
C GLU A 458 -26.66 29.91 -6.88
N LYS A 459 -27.30 29.85 -5.71
CA LYS A 459 -26.60 29.97 -4.41
C LYS A 459 -25.60 28.83 -4.16
N LEU A 460 -25.99 27.59 -4.46
CA LEU A 460 -25.09 26.43 -4.31
C LEU A 460 -23.93 26.49 -5.30
N GLU A 461 -24.15 26.96 -6.53
CA GLU A 461 -23.08 27.15 -7.53
C GLU A 461 -22.10 28.26 -7.11
N VAL A 462 -22.58 29.33 -6.46
CA VAL A 462 -21.72 30.39 -5.89
C VAL A 462 -20.90 29.88 -4.70
N ASP A 463 -21.50 29.16 -3.74
CA ASP A 463 -20.79 28.56 -2.59
C ASP A 463 -19.75 27.53 -3.06
N ARG A 464 -20.15 26.61 -3.95
CA ARG A 464 -19.26 25.65 -4.62
C ARG A 464 -18.09 26.35 -5.29
N LYS A 465 -18.33 27.44 -6.00
CA LYS A 465 -17.25 28.18 -6.67
C LYS A 465 -16.31 28.85 -5.66
N ALA A 466 -16.84 29.48 -4.62
CA ALA A 466 -16.02 30.08 -3.56
C ALA A 466 -15.08 29.04 -2.90
N LYS A 467 -15.61 27.84 -2.60
CA LYS A 467 -14.82 26.73 -2.07
C LYS A 467 -13.86 26.09 -3.09
N GLU A 468 -14.18 26.11 -4.38
CA GLU A 468 -13.24 25.65 -5.42
C GLU A 468 -12.09 26.64 -5.59
N ASP A 469 -12.39 27.95 -5.58
CA ASP A 469 -11.39 29.01 -5.70
C ASP A 469 -10.45 29.03 -4.47
N SER A 470 -10.94 28.90 -3.23
CA SER A 470 -10.06 28.82 -2.03
C SER A 470 -9.22 27.54 -1.97
N TRP A 471 -9.77 26.39 -2.37
CA TRP A 471 -9.01 25.14 -2.54
C TRP A 471 -7.88 25.27 -3.58
N ARG A 472 -8.13 25.99 -4.67
CA ARG A 472 -7.12 26.29 -5.72
C ARG A 472 -6.06 27.28 -5.25
N GLU A 473 -6.42 28.31 -4.49
CA GLU A 473 -5.49 29.30 -3.94
C GLU A 473 -4.62 28.73 -2.80
N GLY A 474 -5.05 27.61 -2.20
CA GLY A 474 -4.20 26.77 -1.35
C GLY A 474 -4.62 26.68 0.11
N GLU A 475 -5.81 27.16 0.46
CA GLU A 475 -6.39 27.05 1.82
C GLU A 475 -6.88 25.61 2.14
N SER A 476 -6.22 24.59 1.58
CA SER A 476 -6.47 23.19 1.94
C SER A 476 -5.71 22.84 3.22
N ASP A 477 -6.42 22.43 4.28
CA ASP A 477 -5.84 21.93 5.54
C ASP A 477 -4.90 20.71 5.38
N VAL A 478 -4.84 20.11 4.18
CA VAL A 478 -3.91 19.04 3.82
C VAL A 478 -2.47 19.57 3.80
N LYS A 479 -1.80 19.45 4.95
CA LYS A 479 -0.35 19.68 5.08
C LYS A 479 0.41 18.86 4.03
N MET A 480 1.15 19.52 3.14
CA MET A 480 2.03 18.86 2.16
C MET A 480 3.37 18.44 2.78
N VAL A 481 3.30 17.84 3.97
CA VAL A 481 4.45 17.41 4.77
C VAL A 481 4.32 15.91 5.05
N VAL A 482 5.31 15.14 4.61
CA VAL A 482 5.45 13.73 5.01
C VAL A 482 6.15 13.72 6.37
N ASP A 483 5.39 13.40 7.41
CA ASP A 483 5.87 13.17 8.78
C ASP A 483 5.85 11.68 9.14
N GLU A 484 6.23 11.35 10.36
CA GLU A 484 6.24 9.97 10.89
C GLU A 484 4.86 9.29 10.83
N ASP A 485 3.79 10.06 10.98
CA ASP A 485 2.43 9.55 11.11
C ASP A 485 1.82 9.29 9.72
N VAL A 486 2.19 10.06 8.69
CA VAL A 486 1.91 9.71 7.27
C VAL A 486 2.62 8.41 6.87
N ILE A 487 3.85 8.19 7.31
CA ILE A 487 4.56 6.91 7.06
C ILE A 487 3.88 5.74 7.77
N ALA A 488 3.40 5.93 8.99
CA ALA A 488 2.58 4.95 9.69
C ALA A 488 1.24 4.69 8.97
N GLU A 489 0.55 5.72 8.45
CA GLU A 489 -0.67 5.59 7.64
C GLU A 489 -0.42 4.70 6.40
N VAL A 490 0.68 4.94 5.69
CA VAL A 490 1.07 4.20 4.49
C VAL A 490 1.34 2.72 4.81
N ILE A 491 2.25 2.42 5.75
CA ILE A 491 2.55 1.02 6.11
C ILE A 491 1.27 0.30 6.55
N SER A 492 0.40 0.99 7.31
CA SER A 492 -0.87 0.41 7.76
C SER A 492 -1.81 0.05 6.61
N SER A 493 -1.91 0.89 5.56
CA SER A 493 -2.69 0.52 4.37
C SER A 493 -2.03 -0.55 3.50
N THR A 494 -0.71 -0.54 3.38
CA THR A 494 0.02 -1.41 2.44
C THR A 494 0.25 -2.82 3.01
N THR A 495 0.30 -2.96 4.33
CA THR A 495 0.48 -4.25 5.02
C THR A 495 -0.79 -4.76 5.74
N GLY A 496 -1.79 -3.91 5.95
CA GLY A 496 -2.94 -4.19 6.82
C GLY A 496 -2.61 -4.17 8.32
N ILE A 497 -1.36 -3.90 8.71
CA ILE A 497 -0.91 -3.92 10.11
C ILE A 497 -1.05 -2.51 10.71
N PRO A 498 -1.82 -2.28 11.78
CA PRO A 498 -1.91 -0.96 12.39
C PRO A 498 -0.58 -0.55 13.04
N VAL A 499 0.20 0.31 12.36
CA VAL A 499 1.53 0.79 12.82
C VAL A 499 1.37 1.96 13.77
N PHE A 500 0.62 1.75 14.85
CA PHE A 500 0.51 2.74 15.91
C PHE A 500 1.81 2.81 16.71
N LYS A 501 2.37 4.01 16.84
CA LYS A 501 3.12 4.40 18.05
C LYS A 501 2.17 4.17 19.24
N LEU A 502 2.71 3.86 20.42
CA LEU A 502 1.90 3.54 21.60
C LEU A 502 1.17 4.81 22.12
N THR A 503 0.03 5.12 21.51
CA THR A 503 -0.71 6.36 21.73
C THR A 503 -1.37 6.38 23.12
N GLN A 504 -1.81 7.56 23.57
CA GLN A 504 -2.69 7.64 24.74
C GLN A 504 -4.00 6.87 24.53
N ALA A 505 -4.48 6.76 23.28
CA ALA A 505 -5.66 5.96 22.94
C ALA A 505 -5.40 4.45 23.07
N GLU A 506 -4.30 3.92 22.52
CA GLU A 506 -3.92 2.51 22.69
C GLU A 506 -3.63 2.19 24.16
N SER A 507 -2.91 3.07 24.86
CA SER A 507 -2.66 2.95 26.31
C SER A 507 -3.97 2.82 27.08
N LYS A 508 -4.99 3.62 26.73
CA LYS A 508 -6.33 3.56 27.32
C LYS A 508 -7.11 2.29 26.91
N LYS A 509 -7.01 1.85 25.65
CA LYS A 509 -7.58 0.57 25.16
C LYS A 509 -7.02 -0.59 26.00
N LEU A 510 -5.69 -0.66 26.13
CA LEU A 510 -4.97 -1.70 26.89
C LEU A 510 -5.22 -1.62 28.41
N LEU A 511 -5.40 -0.43 29.01
CA LEU A 511 -5.76 -0.29 30.41
C LEU A 511 -7.19 -0.76 30.72
N ASN A 512 -8.09 -0.70 29.73
CA ASN A 512 -9.48 -1.17 29.82
C ASN A 512 -9.66 -2.60 29.28
N MET A 513 -8.57 -3.30 28.93
CA MET A 513 -8.59 -4.59 28.23
C MET A 513 -9.45 -5.64 28.94
N GLU A 514 -9.32 -5.77 30.27
CA GLU A 514 -10.15 -6.70 31.04
C GLU A 514 -11.66 -6.39 30.88
N ALA A 515 -12.06 -5.11 30.95
CA ALA A 515 -13.45 -4.71 30.85
C ALA A 515 -14.05 -4.89 29.43
N GLU A 516 -13.24 -4.69 28.39
CA GLU A 516 -13.65 -4.93 27.01
C GLU A 516 -13.83 -6.43 26.73
N LEU A 517 -12.87 -7.28 27.14
CA LEU A 517 -12.98 -8.73 27.00
C LEU A 517 -14.18 -9.29 27.80
N HIS A 518 -14.50 -8.73 28.97
CA HIS A 518 -15.64 -9.14 29.78
C HIS A 518 -17.03 -8.82 29.19
N LYS A 519 -17.13 -8.00 28.13
CA LYS A 519 -18.40 -7.82 27.39
C LYS A 519 -18.85 -9.11 26.68
N ARG A 520 -17.92 -10.02 26.39
CA ARG A 520 -18.13 -11.27 25.64
C ARG A 520 -17.72 -12.52 26.42
N ILE A 521 -16.79 -12.39 27.38
CA ILE A 521 -16.25 -13.51 28.16
C ILE A 521 -16.76 -13.48 29.60
N ILE A 522 -17.75 -14.34 29.87
CA ILE A 522 -18.42 -14.45 31.16
C ILE A 522 -17.69 -15.42 32.10
N GLY A 523 -17.46 -15.02 33.35
CA GLY A 523 -17.10 -15.90 34.47
C GLY A 523 -15.66 -16.44 34.50
N GLN A 524 -14.76 -15.88 33.70
CA GLN A 524 -13.35 -16.32 33.58
C GLN A 524 -12.36 -15.20 33.97
N ASP A 525 -12.67 -14.48 35.04
CA ASP A 525 -12.05 -13.20 35.44
C ASP A 525 -10.54 -13.33 35.69
N GLU A 526 -10.12 -14.42 36.34
CA GLU A 526 -8.71 -14.74 36.57
C GLU A 526 -7.95 -15.03 35.26
N ALA A 527 -8.60 -15.66 34.28
CA ALA A 527 -8.01 -15.95 32.98
C ALA A 527 -7.85 -14.68 32.14
N VAL A 528 -8.90 -13.84 32.09
CA VAL A 528 -8.89 -12.53 31.42
C VAL A 528 -7.83 -11.61 32.05
N SER A 529 -7.77 -11.53 33.39
CA SER A 529 -6.76 -10.75 34.12
C SER A 529 -5.33 -11.25 33.89
N ALA A 530 -5.08 -12.57 33.91
CA ALA A 530 -3.74 -13.12 33.69
C ALA A 530 -3.23 -12.85 32.26
N LEU A 531 -4.10 -13.08 31.26
CA LEU A 531 -3.82 -12.81 29.85
C LEU A 531 -3.52 -11.32 29.62
N SER A 532 -4.39 -10.44 30.11
CA SER A 532 -4.30 -8.99 29.92
C SER A 532 -3.08 -8.38 30.62
N ARG A 533 -2.70 -8.88 31.82
CA ARG A 533 -1.42 -8.52 32.46
C ARG A 533 -0.22 -8.93 31.61
N SER A 534 -0.24 -10.11 31.01
CA SER A 534 0.89 -10.58 30.20
C SER A 534 1.07 -9.75 28.92
N ILE A 535 -0.03 -9.48 28.21
CA ILE A 535 -0.01 -8.72 26.95
C ILE A 535 0.40 -7.26 27.18
N ARG A 536 -0.01 -6.66 28.31
CA ARG A 536 0.48 -5.33 28.72
C ARG A 536 2.01 -5.30 28.95
N ARG A 537 2.62 -6.35 29.53
CA ARG A 537 4.10 -6.44 29.66
C ARG A 537 4.79 -6.41 28.30
N THR A 538 4.25 -7.15 27.32
CA THR A 538 4.81 -7.16 25.96
C THR A 538 4.66 -5.79 25.27
N ARG A 539 3.47 -5.18 25.31
CA ARG A 539 3.20 -3.90 24.64
C ARG A 539 4.06 -2.75 25.18
N VAL A 540 4.38 -2.75 26.48
CA VAL A 540 5.29 -1.78 27.12
C VAL A 540 6.79 -2.08 26.83
N GLY A 541 7.11 -3.11 26.05
CA GLY A 541 8.49 -3.43 25.64
C GLY A 541 9.32 -4.14 26.69
N LEU A 542 8.70 -4.69 27.74
CA LEU A 542 9.38 -5.42 28.84
C LEU A 542 9.65 -6.90 28.50
N LYS A 543 9.44 -7.31 27.25
CA LYS A 543 9.65 -8.68 26.74
C LYS A 543 10.70 -8.65 25.62
N ASP A 544 11.47 -9.74 25.49
CA ASP A 544 12.45 -9.90 24.40
C ASP A 544 11.76 -9.76 23.03
N PRO A 545 12.14 -8.75 22.20
CA PRO A 545 11.53 -8.53 20.88
C PRO A 545 11.84 -9.62 19.86
N LYS A 546 12.69 -10.60 20.18
CA LYS A 546 12.90 -11.80 19.36
C LYS A 546 11.82 -12.86 19.55
N ARG A 547 10.99 -12.81 20.59
CA ARG A 547 10.01 -13.88 20.91
C ARG A 547 8.58 -13.49 20.48
N PRO A 548 7.66 -14.46 20.30
CA PRO A 548 6.24 -14.17 20.03
C PRO A 548 5.62 -13.24 21.08
N SER A 549 4.69 -12.39 20.66
CA SER A 549 4.12 -11.33 21.49
C SER A 549 3.36 -11.86 22.72
N GLY A 550 2.84 -13.08 22.63
CA GLY A 550 2.37 -13.85 23.76
C GLY A 550 2.49 -15.35 23.48
N SER A 551 2.72 -16.16 24.52
CA SER A 551 2.66 -17.62 24.42
C SER A 551 1.96 -18.24 25.64
N PHE A 552 0.81 -18.88 25.43
CA PHE A 552 -0.10 -19.28 26.51
C PHE A 552 -0.64 -20.70 26.32
N ILE A 553 -0.72 -21.49 27.40
CA ILE A 553 -1.62 -22.65 27.44
C ILE A 553 -2.97 -22.21 28.02
N PHE A 554 -4.07 -22.57 27.35
CA PHE A 554 -5.44 -22.44 27.83
C PHE A 554 -5.95 -23.82 28.26
N ALA A 555 -5.87 -24.11 29.56
CA ALA A 555 -6.29 -25.37 30.15
C ALA A 555 -7.68 -25.24 30.80
N GLY A 556 -8.59 -26.17 30.52
CA GLY A 556 -9.96 -26.12 31.04
C GLY A 556 -10.87 -27.19 30.42
N PRO A 557 -12.08 -27.42 30.95
CA PRO A 557 -13.06 -28.32 30.34
C PRO A 557 -13.44 -27.89 28.91
N THR A 558 -14.16 -28.74 28.19
CA THR A 558 -14.79 -28.33 26.93
C THR A 558 -15.95 -27.36 27.20
N GLY A 559 -16.14 -26.34 26.36
CA GLY A 559 -17.32 -25.45 26.42
C GLY A 559 -17.28 -24.34 27.49
N VAL A 560 -16.10 -24.03 28.05
CA VAL A 560 -15.92 -22.95 29.06
C VAL A 560 -15.36 -21.63 28.50
N GLY A 561 -15.32 -21.47 27.17
CA GLY A 561 -14.92 -20.22 26.51
C GLY A 561 -13.45 -20.11 26.04
N LYS A 562 -12.63 -21.18 26.12
CA LYS A 562 -11.21 -21.17 25.68
C LYS A 562 -11.00 -20.58 24.27
N THR A 563 -11.72 -21.11 23.29
CA THR A 563 -11.69 -20.66 21.88
C THR A 563 -12.28 -19.26 21.69
N GLU A 564 -13.28 -18.90 22.51
CA GLU A 564 -13.96 -17.60 22.41
C GLU A 564 -13.10 -16.46 22.95
N LEU A 565 -12.32 -16.69 24.02
CA LEU A 565 -11.32 -15.73 24.49
C LEU A 565 -10.25 -15.49 23.43
N ALA A 566 -9.87 -16.51 22.64
CA ALA A 566 -8.93 -16.35 21.53
C ALA A 566 -9.50 -15.53 20.36
N LYS A 567 -10.81 -15.69 20.04
CA LYS A 567 -11.54 -14.84 19.08
C LYS A 567 -11.61 -13.38 19.55
N THR A 568 -12.14 -13.17 20.75
CA THR A 568 -12.30 -11.83 21.35
C THR A 568 -10.95 -11.13 21.50
N LEU A 569 -9.86 -11.87 21.70
CA LEU A 569 -8.50 -11.32 21.73
C LEU A 569 -8.01 -10.86 20.35
N ALA A 570 -8.31 -11.61 19.28
CA ALA A 570 -7.98 -11.23 17.91
C ALA A 570 -8.74 -9.95 17.51
N GLU A 571 -10.06 -9.95 17.73
CA GLU A 571 -10.95 -8.79 17.60
C GLU A 571 -10.40 -7.58 18.39
N PHE A 572 -10.12 -7.72 19.68
CA PHE A 572 -9.68 -6.59 20.51
C PHE A 572 -8.29 -6.02 20.14
N LEU A 573 -7.33 -6.86 19.71
CA LEU A 573 -5.95 -6.43 19.45
C LEU A 573 -5.64 -6.04 18.00
N PHE A 574 -6.39 -6.58 17.04
CA PHE A 574 -6.17 -6.38 15.61
C PHE A 574 -7.39 -5.77 14.90
N ASP A 575 -8.51 -5.58 15.62
CA ASP A 575 -9.78 -5.07 15.10
C ASP A 575 -10.32 -5.93 13.92
N ASP A 576 -9.99 -7.24 13.93
CA ASP A 576 -10.31 -8.28 12.93
C ASP A 576 -10.49 -9.66 13.62
N GLU A 577 -11.65 -10.32 13.48
CA GLU A 577 -11.84 -11.72 13.95
C GLU A 577 -11.04 -12.73 13.10
N ASP A 578 -10.87 -12.48 11.80
CA ASP A 578 -10.13 -13.35 10.88
C ASP A 578 -8.60 -13.26 11.10
N ALA A 579 -8.14 -12.46 12.06
CA ALA A 579 -6.77 -12.53 12.58
C ALA A 579 -6.55 -13.77 13.48
N LEU A 580 -7.59 -14.57 13.77
CA LEU A 580 -7.47 -15.87 14.44
C LEU A 580 -7.10 -16.99 13.46
N ILE A 581 -5.81 -17.35 13.41
CA ILE A 581 -5.32 -18.55 12.71
C ILE A 581 -5.54 -19.77 13.62
N ARG A 582 -6.69 -20.44 13.47
CA ARG A 582 -6.99 -21.70 14.16
C ARG A 582 -6.42 -22.92 13.42
N VAL A 583 -5.85 -23.86 14.17
CA VAL A 583 -5.34 -25.15 13.70
C VAL A 583 -5.77 -26.25 14.69
N ASP A 584 -6.50 -27.26 14.23
CA ASP A 584 -6.90 -28.41 15.07
C ASP A 584 -5.79 -29.46 15.10
N MET A 585 -5.21 -29.73 16.27
CA MET A 585 -4.07 -30.64 16.39
C MET A 585 -4.43 -32.12 16.21
N SER A 586 -5.71 -32.47 16.17
CA SER A 586 -6.19 -33.83 15.84
C SER A 586 -5.80 -34.23 14.41
N GLU A 587 -5.84 -33.29 13.46
CA GLU A 587 -5.42 -33.49 12.07
C GLU A 587 -3.90 -33.74 11.93
N PHE A 588 -3.11 -33.33 12.92
CA PHE A 588 -1.65 -33.40 12.91
C PHE A 588 -1.10 -34.43 13.92
N SER A 589 -1.92 -35.43 14.25
CA SER A 589 -1.57 -36.57 15.09
C SER A 589 -0.62 -37.57 14.40
N GLU A 590 -0.64 -37.65 13.06
CA GLU A 590 0.30 -38.45 12.27
C GLU A 590 1.56 -37.68 11.83
N LYS A 591 2.70 -38.37 11.79
CA LYS A 591 3.99 -37.79 11.37
C LYS A 591 3.97 -37.18 9.95
N TYR A 592 3.25 -37.78 9.00
CA TYR A 592 3.13 -37.23 7.65
C TYR A 592 2.28 -35.96 7.61
N ALA A 593 1.22 -35.90 8.42
CA ALA A 593 0.40 -34.70 8.54
C ALA A 593 1.17 -33.57 9.21
N ALA A 594 1.94 -33.85 10.28
CA ALA A 594 2.79 -32.87 10.96
C ALA A 594 3.72 -32.08 10.03
N SER A 595 4.25 -32.72 8.97
CA SER A 595 5.06 -32.04 7.95
C SER A 595 4.28 -31.02 7.12
N ARG A 596 2.97 -31.22 6.89
CA ARG A 596 2.12 -30.26 6.14
C ARG A 596 1.97 -28.92 6.88
N LEU A 597 2.06 -28.92 8.21
CA LEU A 597 1.82 -27.73 9.03
C LEU A 597 2.87 -26.64 8.79
N PHE A 598 4.14 -27.03 8.64
CA PHE A 598 5.28 -26.12 8.55
C PHE A 598 5.97 -26.11 7.18
N GLY A 599 5.76 -27.17 6.38
CA GLY A 599 6.33 -27.36 5.05
C GLY A 599 7.12 -28.67 4.98
N ALA A 600 6.95 -29.42 3.88
CA ALA A 600 7.67 -30.67 3.71
C ALA A 600 9.17 -30.41 3.41
N PRO A 601 10.10 -31.21 3.94
CA PRO A 601 11.52 -31.06 3.64
C PRO A 601 11.89 -31.54 2.22
N PRO A 602 13.05 -31.14 1.67
CA PRO A 602 13.49 -31.53 0.33
C PRO A 602 13.38 -33.03 0.05
N GLY A 603 12.71 -33.39 -1.06
CA GLY A 603 12.52 -34.77 -1.50
C GLY A 603 11.22 -35.45 -1.05
N TYR A 604 10.36 -34.76 -0.29
CA TYR A 604 9.03 -35.24 0.08
C TYR A 604 7.93 -34.62 -0.81
N VAL A 605 6.80 -35.33 -0.95
CA VAL A 605 5.60 -34.81 -1.64
C VAL A 605 5.07 -33.59 -0.87
N GLY A 606 4.73 -32.51 -1.59
CA GLY A 606 4.35 -31.22 -0.99
C GLY A 606 5.52 -30.28 -0.72
N TYR A 607 6.76 -30.58 -1.14
CA TYR A 607 7.90 -29.67 -1.01
C TYR A 607 7.71 -28.32 -1.74
N GLU A 608 7.05 -28.34 -2.90
CA GLU A 608 6.76 -27.13 -3.69
C GLU A 608 5.58 -26.31 -3.12
N GLU A 609 4.86 -26.86 -2.13
CA GLU A 609 3.81 -26.17 -1.40
C GLU A 609 4.38 -25.62 -0.06
N GLY A 610 4.05 -24.37 0.26
CA GLY A 610 4.37 -23.81 1.58
C GLY A 610 3.55 -24.50 2.68
N GLY A 611 4.10 -24.59 3.88
CA GLY A 611 3.37 -25.18 5.01
C GLY A 611 2.12 -24.39 5.36
N GLU A 612 1.09 -25.09 5.83
CA GLU A 612 -0.24 -24.49 6.03
C GLU A 612 -0.21 -23.32 7.03
N LEU A 613 0.52 -23.45 8.15
CA LEU A 613 0.69 -22.38 9.13
C LEU A 613 1.71 -21.35 8.65
N THR A 614 2.80 -21.77 8.00
CA THR A 614 3.86 -20.85 7.53
C THR A 614 3.37 -19.93 6.40
N GLU A 615 2.50 -20.40 5.51
CA GLU A 615 1.76 -19.55 4.56
C GLU A 615 0.78 -18.61 5.27
N LYS A 616 -0.06 -19.12 6.17
CA LYS A 616 -1.07 -18.30 6.89
C LYS A 616 -0.41 -17.18 7.71
N VAL A 617 0.65 -17.48 8.46
CA VAL A 617 1.39 -16.50 9.27
C VAL A 617 2.23 -15.55 8.40
N ARG A 618 2.81 -15.98 7.28
CA ARG A 618 3.47 -15.04 6.36
C ARG A 618 2.50 -14.02 5.75
N ARG A 619 1.22 -14.40 5.56
CA ARG A 619 0.16 -13.51 5.05
C ARG A 619 -0.51 -12.65 6.14
N LYS A 620 -0.69 -13.18 7.35
CA LYS A 620 -1.14 -12.45 8.56
C LYS A 620 -0.12 -12.61 9.71
N PRO A 621 1.02 -11.89 9.68
CA PRO A 621 2.04 -12.00 10.73
C PRO A 621 1.62 -11.36 12.08
N PHE A 622 0.55 -10.56 12.05
CA PHE A 622 -0.14 -10.03 13.22
C PHE A 622 -1.43 -10.83 13.38
N SER A 623 -1.39 -11.85 14.23
CA SER A 623 -2.46 -12.84 14.36
C SER A 623 -2.44 -13.55 15.71
N VAL A 624 -3.59 -14.07 16.11
CA VAL A 624 -3.69 -15.06 17.20
C VAL A 624 -3.58 -16.44 16.57
N VAL A 625 -2.53 -17.19 16.87
CA VAL A 625 -2.33 -18.57 16.40
C VAL A 625 -2.85 -19.53 17.46
N LEU A 626 -3.98 -20.16 17.19
CA LEU A 626 -4.69 -21.05 18.11
C LEU A 626 -4.49 -22.52 17.72
N PHE A 627 -3.64 -23.22 18.48
CA PHE A 627 -3.47 -24.67 18.41
C PHE A 627 -4.50 -25.34 19.33
N ASP A 628 -5.54 -25.95 18.75
CA ASP A 628 -6.65 -26.56 19.49
C ASP A 628 -6.35 -28.04 19.81
N GLU A 629 -6.68 -28.49 21.03
CA GLU A 629 -6.41 -29.84 21.56
C GLU A 629 -4.95 -30.32 21.41
N ILE A 630 -3.98 -29.53 21.89
CA ILE A 630 -2.54 -29.79 21.71
C ILE A 630 -2.06 -31.16 22.22
N GLU A 631 -2.78 -31.80 23.16
CA GLU A 631 -2.54 -33.19 23.57
C GLU A 631 -2.76 -34.25 22.48
N LYS A 632 -3.23 -33.87 21.28
CA LYS A 632 -3.40 -34.75 20.11
C LYS A 632 -2.25 -34.68 19.11
N ALA A 633 -1.40 -33.66 19.19
CA ALA A 633 -0.34 -33.40 18.22
C ALA A 633 0.73 -34.50 18.17
N HIS A 634 1.27 -34.77 16.98
CA HIS A 634 2.45 -35.63 16.84
C HIS A 634 3.67 -35.02 17.54
N PRO A 635 4.48 -35.79 18.31
CA PRO A 635 5.58 -35.24 19.12
C PRO A 635 6.62 -34.38 18.39
N ASP A 636 6.82 -34.58 17.08
CA ASP A 636 7.76 -33.77 16.30
C ASP A 636 7.36 -32.28 16.24
N ILE A 637 6.07 -31.97 16.37
CA ILE A 637 5.54 -30.59 16.29
C ILE A 637 6.08 -29.73 17.43
N PHE A 638 6.27 -30.28 18.62
CA PHE A 638 6.81 -29.54 19.77
C PHE A 638 8.24 -29.06 19.54
N ASN A 639 9.05 -29.79 18.75
CA ASN A 639 10.41 -29.38 18.42
C ASN A 639 10.40 -28.13 17.52
N THR A 640 9.47 -28.07 16.56
CA THR A 640 9.29 -26.90 15.68
C THR A 640 8.66 -25.72 16.42
N LEU A 641 7.70 -25.97 17.31
CA LEU A 641 7.11 -24.94 18.17
C LEU A 641 8.13 -24.37 19.18
N LEU A 642 9.08 -25.16 19.67
CA LEU A 642 10.18 -24.65 20.51
C LEU A 642 10.99 -23.58 19.78
N GLN A 643 11.34 -23.80 18.49
CA GLN A 643 12.04 -22.80 17.69
C GLN A 643 11.21 -21.51 17.54
N VAL A 644 9.91 -21.64 17.28
CA VAL A 644 8.99 -20.49 17.19
C VAL A 644 8.89 -19.72 18.50
N LEU A 645 8.86 -20.41 19.65
CA LEU A 645 8.75 -19.80 20.99
C LEU A 645 10.05 -19.15 21.48
N ASP A 646 11.19 -19.49 20.89
CA ASP A 646 12.53 -19.02 21.26
C ASP A 646 13.08 -17.93 20.32
N ASP A 647 13.12 -18.20 19.01
CA ASP A 647 13.68 -17.29 18.00
C ASP A 647 12.62 -16.36 17.39
N GLY A 648 11.33 -16.59 17.69
CA GLY A 648 10.20 -15.88 17.11
C GLY A 648 10.12 -16.00 15.59
N HIS A 649 10.74 -17.03 15.02
CA HIS A 649 10.75 -17.27 13.58
C HIS A 649 10.92 -18.74 13.25
N LEU A 650 10.41 -19.14 12.09
CA LEU A 650 10.57 -20.48 11.55
C LEU A 650 11.06 -20.42 10.10
N THR A 651 11.93 -21.33 9.73
CA THR A 651 12.28 -21.56 8.32
C THR A 651 11.34 -22.62 7.75
N ASP A 652 10.62 -22.30 6.67
CA ASP A 652 9.76 -23.27 5.98
C ASP A 652 10.58 -24.30 5.17
N GLY A 653 9.90 -25.30 4.61
CA GLY A 653 10.55 -26.34 3.80
C GLY A 653 11.35 -25.80 2.61
N GLN A 654 10.99 -24.62 2.09
CA GLN A 654 11.63 -23.97 0.93
C GLN A 654 12.79 -23.03 1.34
N GLY A 655 13.12 -22.96 2.63
CA GLY A 655 14.18 -22.10 3.15
C GLY A 655 13.73 -20.66 3.46
N ARG A 656 12.44 -20.32 3.29
CA ARG A 656 11.94 -18.98 3.57
C ARG A 656 11.75 -18.78 5.07
N LYS A 657 12.07 -17.58 5.55
CA LYS A 657 11.94 -17.21 6.97
C LYS A 657 10.57 -16.57 7.23
N VAL A 658 9.77 -17.20 8.08
CA VAL A 658 8.46 -16.70 8.54
C VAL A 658 8.61 -16.16 9.95
N ASP A 659 8.13 -14.93 10.19
CA ASP A 659 8.22 -14.25 11.48
C ASP A 659 6.95 -14.48 12.32
N PHE A 660 7.15 -14.79 13.60
CA PHE A 660 6.12 -15.05 14.61
C PHE A 660 6.17 -14.06 15.79
N LYS A 661 7.11 -13.10 15.83
CA LYS A 661 7.25 -12.14 16.95
C LYS A 661 5.98 -11.34 17.19
N ASN A 662 5.26 -11.02 16.13
CA ASN A 662 4.02 -10.24 16.17
C ASN A 662 2.76 -11.11 16.36
N THR A 663 2.91 -12.44 16.47
CA THR A 663 1.81 -13.37 16.76
C THR A 663 1.61 -13.56 18.26
N ILE A 664 0.38 -13.91 18.66
CA ILE A 664 0.07 -14.45 19.98
C ILE A 664 -0.26 -15.92 19.83
N ILE A 665 0.55 -16.79 20.44
CA ILE A 665 0.40 -18.23 20.39
C ILE A 665 -0.45 -18.70 21.57
N ILE A 666 -1.55 -19.39 21.28
CA ILE A 666 -2.45 -19.98 22.27
C ILE A 666 -2.56 -21.47 21.98
N LEU A 667 -2.33 -22.30 23.00
CA LEU A 667 -2.46 -23.75 22.91
C LEU A 667 -3.58 -24.22 23.85
N THR A 668 -4.70 -24.71 23.31
CA THR A 668 -5.79 -25.22 24.14
C THR A 668 -5.51 -26.67 24.56
N THR A 669 -5.94 -27.03 25.76
CA THR A 669 -5.89 -28.42 26.22
C THR A 669 -7.07 -28.77 27.11
N ASN A 670 -7.49 -30.03 27.10
CA ASN A 670 -8.51 -30.58 28.00
C ASN A 670 -7.90 -31.43 29.14
N LEU A 671 -6.57 -31.51 29.25
CA LEU A 671 -5.85 -32.15 30.36
C LEU A 671 -6.18 -31.51 31.72
N GLY A 672 -6.04 -32.26 32.81
CA GLY A 672 -6.38 -31.82 34.16
C GLY A 672 -7.86 -31.90 34.54
N THR A 673 -8.78 -31.85 33.57
CA THR A 673 -10.15 -31.37 33.88
C THR A 673 -11.18 -32.47 34.10
N ARG A 674 -10.99 -33.66 33.51
CA ARG A 674 -11.99 -34.75 33.56
C ARG A 674 -12.22 -35.30 34.96
N ASP A 675 -11.17 -35.40 35.78
CA ASP A 675 -11.28 -35.94 37.14
C ASP A 675 -11.64 -34.86 38.17
N ILE A 676 -11.30 -33.59 37.91
CA ILE A 676 -11.80 -32.45 38.67
C ILE A 676 -13.32 -32.30 38.48
N ALA A 677 -13.82 -32.41 37.25
CA ALA A 677 -15.26 -32.35 36.97
C ALA A 677 -16.06 -33.49 37.66
N LYS A 678 -15.49 -34.70 37.75
CA LYS A 678 -16.07 -35.79 38.56
C LYS A 678 -16.06 -35.47 40.06
N ALA A 679 -14.96 -34.90 40.57
CA ALA A 679 -14.80 -34.57 41.99
C ALA A 679 -15.70 -33.40 42.45
N ALA A 680 -16.11 -32.51 41.53
CA ALA A 680 -17.15 -31.52 41.79
C ALA A 680 -18.53 -32.20 41.96
N ASN A 681 -18.87 -33.13 41.07
CA ASN A 681 -20.19 -33.78 41.05
C ASN A 681 -20.45 -34.78 42.19
N THR A 682 -19.45 -35.14 43.01
CA THR A 682 -19.63 -36.06 44.16
C THR A 682 -20.05 -35.38 45.47
N GLY A 683 -20.32 -34.08 45.47
CA GLY A 683 -21.06 -33.38 46.54
C GLY A 683 -20.34 -33.17 47.88
N PHE A 684 -19.10 -33.63 48.04
CA PHE A 684 -18.39 -33.64 49.32
C PHE A 684 -17.77 -32.29 49.77
N ASN A 685 -17.93 -31.20 49.01
CA ASN A 685 -17.28 -29.89 49.26
C ASN A 685 -18.26 -28.72 49.44
N LEU A 686 -19.33 -28.91 50.21
CA LEU A 686 -20.35 -27.88 50.54
C LEU A 686 -19.86 -26.77 51.52
N GLY A 687 -18.58 -26.35 51.46
CA GLY A 687 -18.05 -25.35 52.40
C GLY A 687 -16.54 -25.06 52.36
N ALA A 688 -15.91 -25.03 51.19
CA ALA A 688 -14.49 -24.65 51.05
C ALA A 688 -14.30 -23.41 50.15
N ASN A 689 -13.50 -22.43 50.58
CA ASN A 689 -13.31 -21.16 49.88
C ASN A 689 -12.90 -21.34 48.40
N ASN A 690 -13.56 -20.60 47.50
CA ASN A 690 -13.36 -20.68 46.05
C ASN A 690 -11.89 -20.51 45.60
N GLU A 691 -11.13 -19.63 46.25
CA GLU A 691 -9.68 -19.43 45.99
C GLU A 691 -8.87 -20.73 46.22
N SER A 692 -9.19 -21.46 47.29
CA SER A 692 -8.53 -22.73 47.63
C SER A 692 -8.87 -23.86 46.65
N SER A 693 -10.01 -23.74 45.94
CA SER A 693 -10.38 -24.65 44.85
C SER A 693 -9.59 -24.35 43.59
N TYR A 694 -9.47 -23.07 43.20
CA TYR A 694 -8.72 -22.68 42.01
C TYR A 694 -7.22 -22.98 42.10
N GLN A 695 -6.59 -22.73 43.25
CA GLN A 695 -5.15 -23.04 43.41
C GLN A 695 -4.90 -24.55 43.23
N ARG A 696 -5.73 -25.41 43.85
CA ARG A 696 -5.66 -26.88 43.67
C ARG A 696 -5.89 -27.29 42.21
N MET A 697 -6.82 -26.64 41.51
CA MET A 697 -7.08 -26.85 40.08
C MET A 697 -5.85 -26.49 39.23
N LYS A 698 -5.22 -25.33 39.47
CA LYS A 698 -3.98 -24.91 38.76
C LYS A 698 -2.80 -25.83 39.08
N ASP A 699 -2.67 -26.31 40.31
CA ASP A 699 -1.61 -27.25 40.71
C ASP A 699 -1.80 -28.63 40.06
N GLN A 700 -3.02 -29.17 40.02
CA GLN A 700 -3.31 -30.44 39.34
C GLN A 700 -3.11 -30.34 37.82
N VAL A 701 -3.63 -29.28 37.19
CA VAL A 701 -3.40 -28.99 35.75
C VAL A 701 -1.89 -28.89 35.48
N SER A 702 -1.13 -28.19 36.32
CA SER A 702 0.33 -28.10 36.18
C SER A 702 1.02 -29.46 36.28
N SER A 703 0.52 -30.37 37.14
CA SER A 703 1.03 -31.73 37.27
C SER A 703 0.80 -32.58 36.01
N GLU A 704 -0.42 -32.58 35.45
CA GLU A 704 -0.72 -33.33 34.22
C GLU A 704 0.00 -32.74 33.00
N LEU A 705 0.12 -31.41 32.90
CA LEU A 705 0.92 -30.76 31.86
C LEU A 705 2.39 -31.21 31.90
N LYS A 706 2.99 -31.36 33.10
CA LYS A 706 4.37 -31.85 33.28
C LYS A 706 4.55 -33.35 33.01
N GLN A 707 3.47 -34.11 32.91
CA GLN A 707 3.51 -35.53 32.52
C GLN A 707 3.41 -35.71 31.00
N GLN A 708 2.62 -34.86 30.32
CA GLN A 708 2.43 -34.94 28.86
C GLN A 708 3.49 -34.14 28.08
N PHE A 709 3.87 -32.95 28.57
CA PHE A 709 4.81 -32.05 27.90
C PHE A 709 6.15 -31.98 28.63
N ARG A 710 7.23 -31.87 27.86
CA ARG A 710 8.57 -31.70 28.42
C ARG A 710 8.69 -30.37 29.18
N PRO A 711 9.40 -30.32 30.32
CA PRO A 711 9.66 -29.05 31.02
C PRO A 711 10.29 -27.98 30.12
N GLU A 712 11.13 -28.40 29.16
CA GLU A 712 11.72 -27.55 28.12
C GLU A 712 10.68 -26.72 27.37
N PHE A 713 9.56 -27.33 26.98
CA PHE A 713 8.46 -26.67 26.26
C PHE A 713 7.65 -25.75 27.16
N LEU A 714 7.26 -26.23 28.35
CA LEU A 714 6.48 -25.46 29.32
C LEU A 714 7.21 -24.18 29.77
N ASN A 715 8.55 -24.23 29.87
CA ASN A 715 9.38 -23.09 30.23
C ASN A 715 9.53 -22.02 29.13
N ARG A 716 9.03 -22.26 27.90
CA ARG A 716 9.00 -21.25 26.82
C ARG A 716 7.63 -20.58 26.64
N LEU A 717 6.69 -20.86 27.54
CA LEU A 717 5.40 -20.19 27.62
C LEU A 717 5.45 -19.05 28.64
N ASP A 718 4.68 -17.99 28.43
CA ASP A 718 4.62 -16.84 29.34
C ASP A 718 3.75 -17.11 30.58
N ASP A 719 2.64 -17.84 30.43
CA ASP A 719 1.76 -18.27 31.53
C ASP A 719 0.89 -19.49 31.12
N ILE A 720 0.33 -20.14 32.14
CA ILE A 720 -0.68 -21.21 32.01
C ILE A 720 -1.99 -20.66 32.57
N ILE A 721 -2.91 -20.39 31.64
CA ILE A 721 -4.23 -19.80 31.88
C ILE A 721 -5.21 -20.95 32.14
N VAL A 722 -5.81 -20.97 33.34
CA VAL A 722 -6.71 -22.04 33.78
C VAL A 722 -8.14 -21.51 33.82
N PHE A 723 -9.05 -22.20 33.11
CA PHE A 723 -10.46 -21.84 32.99
C PHE A 723 -11.31 -22.67 33.95
N LYS A 724 -12.25 -22.01 34.63
CA LYS A 724 -13.19 -22.64 35.57
C LYS A 724 -14.38 -23.26 34.83
N GLN A 725 -15.05 -24.21 35.47
CA GLN A 725 -16.40 -24.62 35.04
C GLN A 725 -17.36 -23.43 35.18
N LEU A 726 -18.26 -23.29 34.21
CA LEU A 726 -19.34 -22.30 34.26
C LEU A 726 -20.38 -22.70 35.30
N THR A 727 -20.98 -21.71 35.97
CA THR A 727 -22.14 -21.88 36.84
C THR A 727 -23.44 -21.53 36.11
N GLU A 728 -24.57 -22.06 36.54
CA GLU A 728 -25.89 -21.83 35.91
C GLU A 728 -26.23 -20.32 35.72
N PRO A 729 -25.97 -19.41 36.69
CA PRO A 729 -26.14 -17.97 36.47
C PRO A 729 -25.23 -17.36 35.38
N GLN A 730 -24.03 -17.93 35.18
CA GLN A 730 -23.13 -17.53 34.11
C GLN A 730 -23.63 -18.06 32.75
N VAL A 731 -24.24 -19.25 32.70
CA VAL A 731 -24.89 -19.75 31.48
C VAL A 731 -26.08 -18.88 31.11
N ARG A 732 -26.88 -18.40 32.07
CA ARG A 732 -27.96 -17.43 31.82
C ARG A 732 -27.44 -16.12 31.18
N GLN A 733 -26.29 -15.62 31.62
CA GLN A 733 -25.65 -14.46 30.97
C GLN A 733 -25.13 -14.76 29.55
N ILE A 734 -24.76 -16.01 29.25
CA ILE A 734 -24.39 -16.44 27.90
C ILE A 734 -25.64 -16.57 27.00
N VAL A 735 -26.82 -16.91 27.55
CA VAL A 735 -28.10 -16.85 26.81
C VAL A 735 -28.31 -15.45 26.24
N ASP A 736 -28.17 -14.41 27.06
CA ASP A 736 -28.35 -13.01 26.61
C ASP A 736 -27.40 -12.63 25.46
N LEU A 737 -26.17 -13.17 25.44
CA LEU A 737 -25.19 -12.93 24.37
C LEU A 737 -25.52 -13.67 23.07
N ASP A 738 -25.81 -14.97 23.13
CA ASP A 738 -26.20 -15.77 21.94
C ASP A 738 -27.55 -15.28 21.37
N VAL A 739 -28.47 -14.85 22.22
CA VAL A 739 -29.78 -14.31 21.80
C VAL A 739 -29.63 -12.93 21.17
N LYS A 740 -28.69 -12.09 21.62
CA LYS A 740 -28.35 -10.86 20.90
C LYS A 740 -27.91 -11.15 19.45
N GLN A 741 -27.06 -12.15 19.24
CA GLN A 741 -26.63 -12.58 17.89
C GLN A 741 -27.77 -13.16 17.02
N LEU A 742 -28.87 -13.62 17.61
CA LEU A 742 -30.11 -13.94 16.91
C LEU A 742 -30.94 -12.68 16.63
N ASN A 743 -31.00 -11.75 17.57
CA ASN A 743 -31.70 -10.46 17.43
C ASN A 743 -31.12 -9.60 16.30
N ASP A 744 -29.80 -9.49 16.24
CA ASP A 744 -29.08 -8.75 15.19
C ASP A 744 -29.41 -9.30 13.78
N ARG A 745 -29.67 -10.62 13.66
CA ARG A 745 -30.11 -11.29 12.41
C ARG A 745 -31.61 -11.15 12.11
N LEU A 746 -32.44 -10.89 13.12
CA LEU A 746 -33.88 -10.65 12.98
C LEU A 746 -34.19 -9.19 12.62
N PHE A 747 -33.30 -8.27 13.01
CA PHE A 747 -33.43 -6.84 12.73
C PHE A 747 -33.44 -6.52 11.22
N ASP A 748 -32.72 -7.31 10.41
CA ASP A 748 -32.75 -7.26 8.93
C ASP A 748 -34.15 -7.53 8.33
N ARG A 749 -35.10 -8.08 9.12
CA ARG A 749 -36.51 -8.28 8.76
C ARG A 749 -37.47 -7.35 9.49
N HIS A 750 -36.94 -6.31 10.14
CA HIS A 750 -37.68 -5.43 11.06
C HIS A 750 -38.37 -6.20 12.21
N MET A 751 -37.83 -7.35 12.61
CA MET A 751 -38.29 -8.12 13.76
C MET A 751 -37.33 -7.96 14.93
N SER A 752 -37.80 -8.16 16.16
CA SER A 752 -36.93 -8.29 17.33
C SER A 752 -37.43 -9.35 18.29
N LEU A 753 -36.50 -10.03 18.97
CA LEU A 753 -36.73 -11.07 19.94
C LEU A 753 -36.53 -10.53 21.37
N GLU A 754 -37.46 -10.84 22.27
CA GLU A 754 -37.30 -10.65 23.71
C GLU A 754 -37.59 -11.96 24.45
N LEU A 755 -36.72 -12.34 25.39
CA LEU A 755 -36.94 -13.48 26.29
C LEU A 755 -37.37 -12.98 27.66
N THR A 756 -38.43 -13.57 28.22
CA THR A 756 -38.74 -13.41 29.65
C THR A 756 -37.65 -14.07 30.50
N ASP A 757 -37.57 -13.67 31.77
CA ASP A 757 -36.65 -14.30 32.72
C ASP A 757 -36.89 -15.81 32.89
N ALA A 758 -38.15 -16.26 32.80
CA ALA A 758 -38.50 -17.68 32.81
C ALA A 758 -37.97 -18.42 31.56
N ALA A 759 -38.06 -17.82 30.37
CA ALA A 759 -37.49 -18.38 29.16
C ALA A 759 -35.94 -18.44 29.22
N LYS A 760 -35.29 -17.44 29.82
CA LYS A 760 -33.83 -17.44 30.04
C LYS A 760 -33.39 -18.55 31.00
N ASP A 761 -34.11 -18.75 32.11
CA ASP A 761 -33.83 -19.86 33.04
C ASP A 761 -34.06 -21.22 32.41
N LEU A 762 -35.14 -21.40 31.63
CA LEU A 762 -35.41 -22.65 30.93
C LEU A 762 -34.34 -22.96 29.86
N LEU A 763 -33.87 -21.94 29.12
CA LEU A 763 -32.76 -22.08 28.18
C LEU A 763 -31.44 -22.41 28.89
N ALA A 764 -31.15 -21.78 30.03
CA ALA A 764 -29.96 -22.07 30.83
C ALA A 764 -29.99 -23.52 31.35
N GLN A 765 -31.12 -23.99 31.90
CA GLN A 765 -31.29 -25.36 32.40
C GLN A 765 -31.22 -26.42 31.29
N LYS A 766 -31.81 -26.17 30.11
CA LYS A 766 -31.72 -27.07 28.96
C LYS A 766 -30.33 -27.06 28.30
N GLY A 767 -29.61 -25.94 28.37
CA GLY A 767 -28.33 -25.72 27.69
C GLY A 767 -27.07 -25.95 28.54
N PHE A 768 -27.19 -26.04 29.86
CA PHE A 768 -26.08 -26.30 30.78
C PHE A 768 -25.80 -27.80 30.96
N ASP A 769 -24.54 -28.18 30.75
CA ASP A 769 -24.04 -29.52 31.06
C ASP A 769 -22.75 -29.37 31.91
N PRO A 770 -22.67 -29.94 33.13
CA PRO A 770 -21.49 -29.82 34.00
C PRO A 770 -20.17 -30.37 33.41
N LEU A 771 -20.24 -31.23 32.38
CA LEU A 771 -19.10 -31.79 31.66
C LEU A 771 -18.82 -31.08 30.33
N LEU A 772 -19.86 -30.61 29.63
CA LEU A 772 -19.75 -29.97 28.31
C LEU A 772 -19.85 -28.42 28.34
N GLY A 773 -20.05 -27.82 29.51
CA GLY A 773 -20.21 -26.37 29.69
C GLY A 773 -21.45 -25.83 28.99
N ALA A 774 -21.33 -24.64 28.39
CA ALA A 774 -22.39 -24.04 27.57
C ALA A 774 -22.40 -24.57 26.12
N ARG A 775 -21.62 -25.60 25.77
CA ARG A 775 -21.54 -26.15 24.40
C ARG A 775 -22.89 -26.66 23.84
N PRO A 776 -23.84 -27.20 24.64
CA PRO A 776 -25.18 -27.53 24.16
C PRO A 776 -26.03 -26.30 23.82
N LEU A 777 -25.80 -25.16 24.48
CA LEU A 777 -26.73 -24.02 24.51
C LEU A 777 -27.13 -23.51 23.12
N ARG A 778 -26.16 -23.32 22.20
CA ARG A 778 -26.45 -22.88 20.83
C ARG A 778 -27.38 -23.82 20.06
N ARG A 779 -27.32 -25.13 20.32
CA ARG A 779 -28.25 -26.11 19.72
C ARG A 779 -29.62 -26.07 20.36
N VAL A 780 -29.70 -25.74 21.65
CA VAL A 780 -30.97 -25.53 22.35
C VAL A 780 -31.64 -24.26 21.83
N ILE A 781 -30.92 -23.14 21.74
CA ILE A 781 -31.44 -21.88 21.16
C ILE A 781 -31.87 -22.10 19.70
N GLN A 782 -31.06 -22.80 18.89
CA GLN A 782 -31.45 -23.11 17.51
C GLN A 782 -32.76 -23.93 17.46
N ARG A 783 -32.81 -25.08 18.13
CA ARG A 783 -33.95 -26.02 18.06
C ARG A 783 -35.21 -25.49 18.74
N ASP A 784 -35.08 -24.85 19.89
CA ASP A 784 -36.21 -24.46 20.74
C ASP A 784 -36.68 -23.02 20.50
N ILE A 785 -35.88 -22.17 19.81
CA ILE A 785 -36.20 -20.76 19.54
C ILE A 785 -36.13 -20.43 18.05
N GLU A 786 -34.99 -20.66 17.37
CA GLU A 786 -34.80 -20.23 15.97
C GLU A 786 -35.65 -21.04 14.97
N ASP A 787 -35.69 -22.37 15.12
CA ASP A 787 -36.52 -23.27 14.33
C ASP A 787 -38.02 -23.02 14.60
N ALA A 788 -38.40 -22.77 15.86
CA ALA A 788 -39.78 -22.52 16.28
C ALA A 788 -40.33 -21.15 15.80
N ILE A 789 -39.51 -20.10 15.83
CA ILE A 789 -39.84 -18.80 15.21
C ILE A 789 -39.98 -18.97 13.69
N SER A 790 -39.07 -19.73 13.06
CA SER A 790 -39.11 -19.99 11.63
C SER A 790 -40.38 -20.73 11.20
N GLU A 791 -40.80 -21.76 11.95
CA GLU A 791 -42.07 -22.46 11.71
C GLU A 791 -43.28 -21.54 11.85
N LYS A 792 -43.30 -20.69 12.89
CA LYS A 792 -44.40 -19.72 13.10
C LYS A 792 -44.49 -18.64 12.03
N ILE A 793 -43.37 -18.12 11.53
CA ILE A 793 -43.36 -17.21 10.37
C ILE A 793 -43.90 -17.92 9.12
N LEU A 794 -43.53 -19.19 8.89
CA LEU A 794 -44.02 -19.98 7.75
C LEU A 794 -45.52 -20.34 7.86
N MET A 795 -46.07 -20.42 9.08
CA MET A 795 -47.51 -20.61 9.32
C MET A 795 -48.33 -19.31 9.26
N GLY A 796 -47.69 -18.15 9.35
CA GLY A 796 -48.35 -16.84 9.48
C GLY A 796 -48.81 -16.51 10.90
N ASP A 797 -48.28 -17.21 11.91
CA ASP A 797 -48.48 -16.91 13.35
C ASP A 797 -47.68 -15.66 13.79
N LEU A 798 -46.61 -15.34 13.05
CA LEU A 798 -45.74 -14.18 13.26
C LEU A 798 -45.50 -13.49 11.90
N GLU A 799 -45.51 -12.16 11.88
CA GLU A 799 -45.32 -11.34 10.67
C GLU A 799 -44.06 -10.48 10.77
N ASP A 800 -43.49 -10.07 9.64
CA ASP A 800 -42.43 -9.06 9.59
C ASP A 800 -42.93 -7.74 10.24
N GLY A 801 -42.05 -7.02 10.95
CA GLY A 801 -42.48 -5.83 11.73
C GLY A 801 -43.10 -6.15 13.09
N GLN A 802 -42.85 -7.34 13.65
CA GLN A 802 -43.31 -7.74 14.99
C GLN A 802 -42.15 -7.92 15.99
N ARG A 803 -42.45 -7.61 17.26
CA ARG A 803 -41.64 -7.95 18.42
C ARG A 803 -42.09 -9.31 18.95
N VAL A 804 -41.24 -10.32 18.82
CA VAL A 804 -41.50 -11.68 19.29
C VAL A 804 -41.11 -11.78 20.76
N VAL A 805 -42.10 -11.79 21.65
CA VAL A 805 -41.90 -12.08 23.06
C VAL A 805 -41.97 -13.59 23.26
N VAL A 806 -40.93 -14.16 23.87
CA VAL A 806 -40.81 -15.60 24.14
C VAL A 806 -40.75 -15.85 25.63
N ASP A 807 -41.66 -16.70 26.09
CA ASP A 807 -41.91 -17.03 27.50
C ASP A 807 -41.84 -18.55 27.72
N ALA A 808 -41.88 -19.01 28.98
CA ALA A 808 -41.79 -20.43 29.33
C ALA A 808 -42.91 -20.88 30.27
N GLU A 809 -43.54 -22.01 29.95
CA GLU A 809 -44.58 -22.64 30.78
C GLU A 809 -44.16 -24.07 31.20
N GLY A 810 -44.47 -24.43 32.45
CA GLY A 810 -44.08 -25.71 33.06
C GLY A 810 -42.90 -25.61 34.05
N GLU A 811 -42.49 -26.75 34.63
CA GLU A 811 -41.42 -26.81 35.64
C GLU A 811 -40.19 -27.59 35.13
N GLY A 812 -39.01 -26.98 35.28
CA GLY A 812 -37.71 -27.58 34.96
C GLY A 812 -37.51 -27.89 33.47
N ILE A 813 -36.60 -28.83 33.18
CA ILE A 813 -36.13 -29.19 31.82
C ILE A 813 -37.28 -29.60 30.86
N LEU A 814 -38.44 -29.99 31.39
CA LEU A 814 -39.63 -30.37 30.61
C LEU A 814 -40.53 -29.19 30.21
N GLY A 815 -40.21 -27.96 30.60
CA GLY A 815 -40.99 -26.77 30.21
C GLY A 815 -41.01 -26.53 28.69
N GLU A 816 -42.10 -25.93 28.22
CA GLU A 816 -42.33 -25.58 26.82
C GLU A 816 -42.22 -24.06 26.60
N PHE A 817 -41.74 -23.65 25.43
CA PHE A 817 -41.61 -22.23 25.08
C PHE A 817 -42.86 -21.73 24.36
N THR A 818 -43.37 -20.57 24.77
CA THR A 818 -44.51 -19.90 24.11
C THR A 818 -44.05 -18.62 23.42
N PHE A 819 -44.69 -18.28 22.29
CA PHE A 819 -44.27 -17.21 21.39
C PHE A 819 -45.46 -16.29 21.13
N LYS A 820 -45.27 -14.98 21.29
CA LYS A 820 -46.30 -13.95 21.08
C LYS A 820 -45.74 -12.85 20.19
N GLY A 821 -46.42 -12.57 19.08
CA GLY A 821 -46.12 -11.42 18.22
C GLY A 821 -46.81 -10.17 18.72
N GLU A 822 -46.04 -9.21 19.21
CA GLU A 822 -46.49 -7.84 19.50
C GLU A 822 -46.09 -6.92 18.35
N LYS A 823 -46.71 -5.74 18.22
CA LYS A 823 -46.28 -4.78 17.20
C LYS A 823 -44.89 -4.24 17.54
N PHE A 824 -44.01 -4.15 16.54
CA PHE A 824 -42.73 -3.46 16.69
C PHE A 824 -42.96 -1.95 16.76
N GLU A 825 -43.13 -1.41 17.96
CA GLU A 825 -42.89 0.01 18.21
C GLU A 825 -41.38 0.23 18.23
N GLU A 826 -40.86 1.17 17.41
CA GLU A 826 -39.46 1.57 17.52
C GLU A 826 -39.20 2.06 18.96
N PRO A 827 -38.13 1.59 19.63
CA PRO A 827 -37.82 2.07 20.96
C PRO A 827 -37.55 3.58 20.88
N ALA A 828 -38.45 4.37 21.47
CA ALA A 828 -38.37 5.82 21.43
C ALA A 828 -36.97 6.28 21.85
N LYS A 829 -36.31 7.03 20.97
CA LYS A 829 -35.01 7.65 21.29
C LYS A 829 -35.17 8.44 22.59
N ALA A 830 -34.23 8.26 23.51
CA ALA A 830 -34.25 8.97 24.78
C ALA A 830 -34.01 10.48 24.55
N GLU A 831 -35.08 11.23 24.34
CA GLU A 831 -35.09 12.69 24.38
C GLU A 831 -34.75 13.14 25.81
N GLY A 832 -33.46 13.37 26.05
CA GLY A 832 -32.94 13.58 27.41
C GLY A 832 -31.46 13.95 27.49
N ALA A 833 -30.88 14.49 26.40
CA ALA A 833 -29.49 14.95 26.35
C ALA A 833 -29.26 16.02 25.27
N ASP A 834 -30.12 17.04 25.20
CA ASP A 834 -29.85 18.21 24.35
C ASP A 834 -28.61 18.96 24.86
N ALA A 835 -27.61 19.09 23.99
CA ALA A 835 -26.39 19.81 24.26
C ALA A 835 -26.56 21.30 23.88
N GLU A 836 -27.20 22.09 24.74
CA GLU A 836 -27.18 23.54 24.58
C GLU A 836 -25.76 24.08 24.77
N THR A 837 -25.23 24.69 23.71
CA THR A 837 -23.97 25.42 23.72
C THR A 837 -24.11 26.77 24.42
N GLY A 838 -23.36 27.01 25.49
CA GLY A 838 -23.25 28.32 26.14
C GLY A 838 -21.80 28.76 26.31
N GLU A 839 -21.40 29.84 25.64
CA GLU A 839 -20.16 30.57 25.92
C GLU A 839 -20.39 31.63 27.01
N GLY A 840 -19.37 31.90 27.83
CA GLY A 840 -19.41 32.86 28.94
C GLY A 840 -19.75 32.21 30.28
N ASP A 841 -19.14 32.60 31.41
CA ASP A 841 -18.17 33.69 31.65
C ASP A 841 -17.08 33.23 32.65
N LYS A 842 -16.05 34.06 32.86
CA LYS A 842 -15.06 33.88 33.95
C LYS A 842 -15.44 34.77 35.18
N PRO A 843 -14.51 35.15 36.09
CA PRO A 843 -14.62 34.67 37.47
C PRO A 843 -14.84 35.80 38.50
N GLU A 844 -15.12 35.42 39.75
CA GLU A 844 -14.82 36.09 41.05
C GLU A 844 -15.77 35.53 42.15
N LEU A 845 -15.57 35.64 43.46
CA LEU A 845 -14.42 35.56 44.41
C LEU A 845 -15.05 35.52 45.85
N VAL A 846 -14.24 35.46 46.92
CA VAL A 846 -14.56 35.84 48.34
C VAL A 846 -15.09 34.77 49.36
N SER A 847 -14.13 34.19 50.10
CA SER A 847 -14.06 33.94 51.58
C SER A 847 -14.94 32.95 52.37
N ALA A 848 -14.25 31.99 53.03
CA ALA A 848 -14.01 31.93 54.50
C ALA A 848 -12.72 31.07 54.71
N GLN A 849 -11.64 31.47 55.41
CA GLN A 849 -11.40 31.75 56.85
C GLN A 849 -11.70 30.57 57.81
N ALA A 850 -10.87 30.20 58.80
CA ALA A 850 -9.43 30.45 59.12
C ALA A 850 -9.01 29.57 60.35
N ALA A 851 -7.72 29.58 60.75
CA ALA A 851 -7.09 28.89 61.91
C ALA A 851 -7.03 27.34 61.79
N ASP A 852 -6.18 26.52 62.43
CA ASP A 852 -4.94 26.51 63.25
C ASP A 852 -4.80 24.99 63.63
N ASP A 853 -3.71 24.32 64.00
CA ASP A 853 -2.23 24.44 63.95
C ASP A 853 -1.73 22.94 63.89
N SER A 854 -0.54 22.40 64.20
CA SER A 854 0.73 22.84 64.81
C SER A 854 1.88 21.89 64.41
N ALA A 855 3.11 22.39 64.27
CA ALA A 855 4.32 21.57 64.07
C ALA A 855 5.14 21.37 65.36
N PRO A 856 5.95 20.29 65.46
CA PRO A 856 7.42 20.43 65.55
C PRO A 856 8.14 19.55 64.48
N ALA A 857 9.33 19.84 63.94
CA ALA A 857 10.66 20.15 64.52
C ALA A 857 11.32 18.93 65.22
N ALA A 858 12.61 18.59 65.07
CA ALA A 858 13.77 19.17 64.35
C ALA A 858 14.80 18.03 64.02
N ASP A 859 15.55 18.04 62.90
CA ASP A 859 16.95 18.54 62.71
C ASP A 859 18.09 17.50 63.00
N THR A 860 19.30 17.73 62.45
CA THR A 860 20.56 16.92 62.41
C THR A 860 20.54 15.67 61.50
N GLY A 861 21.59 15.28 60.77
CA GLY A 861 22.91 15.88 60.40
C GLY A 861 23.56 15.04 59.27
N ASP A 862 24.22 15.63 58.25
CA ASP A 862 25.68 15.88 58.08
C ASP A 862 26.52 14.68 57.54
N ALA A 863 27.64 14.97 56.84
CA ALA A 863 28.48 14.10 55.95
C ALA A 863 27.77 13.60 54.65
N GLY A 864 28.44 13.33 53.51
CA GLY A 864 29.85 13.05 53.18
C GLY A 864 29.97 11.56 52.79
N GLU A 865 30.48 11.09 51.64
CA GLU A 865 31.57 11.58 50.77
C GLU A 865 31.42 11.23 49.26
N GLN A 866 32.31 11.87 48.50
CA GLN A 866 32.98 11.60 47.22
C GLN A 866 32.90 10.21 46.52
N SER A 867 32.61 10.29 45.22
CA SER A 867 33.16 9.56 44.04
C SER A 867 34.15 8.39 44.18
N ALA A 868 33.86 7.28 43.47
CA ALA A 868 34.81 6.49 42.66
C ALA A 868 34.07 5.61 41.62
N GLU A 869 34.76 5.33 40.49
CA GLU A 869 34.41 4.44 39.35
C GLU A 869 33.04 4.62 38.65
#